data_AF-A0A3N4P9W6-F1
#
_entry.id   AF-A0A3N4P9W6-F1
#
_cell.length_a   1.000
_cell.length_b   1.000
_cell.length_c   1.000
_cell.angle_alpha   90.00
_cell.angle_beta   90.00
_cell.angle_gamma   90.00
#
_symmetry.space_group_name_H-M   'P 1'
#
loop_
_entity.id
_entity.type
_entity.pdbx_description
1 polymer ?
#
loop_
_entity_poly.entity_id
_entity_poly.type
_entity_poly.pdbx_seq_one_letter_code
_entity_poly.pdbx_strand_id
1 'polypeptide(L)'
;MEQTPSIPKTPKLRPPEDFYFLRQQGIQYIQQLGSKLWTDYNFHDPGITTLELMCFALTDLAYRTGFSRKDIFAAYLSQSQLHSQAFFEAHEILTINPLTIRDYRKLLIDQAGIQNAWLIPRVCHCDDTPAADEPCGDHCNCETEFYADEKAGKLTYQPKTSGNLQPNEKVSVKGLYDVLIEFESDPVYGDINDGRVYQTLIYDNDERKDAVLELRLPDYTIVTQRWDELQLLTDPARKVTQVVVKSILGKDGLPVTNANVAKAVRQAIQIDLDVTLDNGVIIALTSAVLNVYIPSSGAAVLKADDITKAIQDAAGIVHTYKKNIEKIHVLLGETRKNLHAHRNLDETFCNVSLVPMEDVSVCMDIELQPDADIEKVEAEIIVRIEQYLNPTIPVYTLAQLLNEKYPVTAIFNGPLLQNGFIRNEDLDKATLRSEVYASDMINEIMDIPGVISVTNFLMTSYDSRGDVIYHSRPWALPITEGHQPRLYLQRSKFLFFKNGYPFLKASNEELNATLQFLRGNREHMKTAGVKNTLDLPVGEVRDFEDYYPVQYSFPATYGISESGLPDGVSDLRKAQARQMKAYLLFFEQILVNYLAQLQHIGELFILDETKTRSYFTRLLGNADVENITDLYFPTLNAAKLQDLKEPGQSGLARRNQFMDHLMARFAENFTDYALLQYSEIQANKETALADLLKVKTNFLKAYPKASPNRARAIDHTIASPCNILNIAGLQLRLSAMLNIPDVEDMVIIEHLLLRPRIPGQLLLPICLDDGCHTCYDNDPYSFRLTFVMPGWHVQNKKIEYRRYAENTIRLETPSHLLPKICWVANEACPGTLLCDLTDLLWNAQNPVPAKTGVLEHEMCLRTVAIIAAMNEAYRDKMQEKGHSPLVQAEAEAVYDAAVAPLVAAISTIPASAHAGIRTWVVNYWLNNSACFIYSRLKKAWCAWLVENAKLQPKDAYLEKRLRRLLTLQPANKNVPEKELCKCVTGIMQQYTHAIHQWVKIHYAAGLQKVSFDAMINALTPTCAGIDTDAVNALFISFYDNDKIQLLQTHAVLIQLLYELKSIYPPATLHDCEDGNDTNPVRLGATALG
;
A
#
# COMPACT_ATOMS: atom_id res chain seq x y z
N MET A 1 35.84 -36.32 -0.48
CA MET A 1 36.90 -36.55 0.51
C MET A 1 37.34 -35.18 1.02
N GLU A 2 36.77 -34.75 2.13
CA GLU A 2 37.29 -33.57 2.85
C GLU A 2 38.71 -33.91 3.32
N GLN A 3 39.69 -33.10 2.93
CA GLN A 3 41.05 -33.23 3.44
C GLN A 3 40.99 -33.04 4.95
N THR A 4 41.45 -34.04 5.69
CA THR A 4 41.63 -33.94 7.13
C THR A 4 42.56 -32.75 7.40
N PRO A 5 42.14 -31.73 8.17
CA PRO A 5 42.97 -30.55 8.38
C PRO A 5 44.26 -30.94 9.10
N SER A 6 45.38 -30.96 8.39
CA SER A 6 46.69 -31.18 8.99
C SER A 6 47.23 -29.85 9.50
N ILE A 7 47.66 -29.79 10.76
CA ILE A 7 48.36 -28.61 11.30
C ILE A 7 49.66 -28.44 10.50
N PRO A 8 49.86 -27.34 9.77
CA PRO A 8 51.07 -27.14 8.98
C PRO A 8 52.29 -27.08 9.92
N LYS A 9 53.37 -27.78 9.54
CA LYS A 9 54.63 -27.78 10.33
C LYS A 9 55.24 -26.39 10.53
N THR A 10 54.94 -25.46 9.63
CA THR A 10 55.36 -24.06 9.69
C THR A 10 54.16 -23.19 9.31
N PRO A 11 53.25 -22.88 10.26
CA PRO A 11 52.13 -21.99 10.00
C PRO A 11 52.67 -20.60 9.68
N LYS A 12 52.21 -19.99 8.58
CA LYS A 12 52.49 -18.60 8.28
C LYS A 12 51.56 -17.73 9.12
N LEU A 13 52.03 -17.33 10.29
CA LEU A 13 51.29 -16.47 11.22
C LEU A 13 51.20 -15.03 10.67
N ARG A 14 50.12 -14.33 10.99
CA ARG A 14 50.05 -12.89 10.73
C ARG A 14 51.03 -12.18 11.67
N PRO A 15 51.60 -11.02 11.29
CA PRO A 15 52.53 -10.29 12.16
C PRO A 15 52.08 -10.10 13.62
N PRO A 16 50.81 -9.78 13.95
CA PRO A 16 50.37 -9.66 15.34
C PRO A 16 50.19 -11.00 16.09
N GLU A 17 50.18 -12.13 15.38
CA GLU A 17 50.13 -13.49 15.95
C GLU A 17 51.54 -14.08 16.11
N ASP A 18 52.56 -13.47 15.50
CA ASP A 18 53.95 -13.92 15.55
C ASP A 18 54.69 -13.26 16.71
N PHE A 19 54.90 -14.06 17.76
CA PHE A 19 55.65 -13.66 18.95
C PHE A 19 57.04 -13.10 18.62
N TYR A 20 57.79 -13.74 17.73
CA TYR A 20 59.16 -13.34 17.43
C TYR A 20 59.19 -12.02 16.69
N PHE A 21 58.24 -11.80 15.79
CA PHE A 21 58.05 -10.52 15.13
C PHE A 21 57.74 -9.41 16.14
N LEU A 22 56.75 -9.62 17.02
CA LEU A 22 56.38 -8.64 18.05
C LEU A 22 57.55 -8.30 18.98
N ARG A 23 58.29 -9.33 19.42
CA ARG A 23 59.48 -9.16 20.25
C ARG A 23 60.56 -8.35 19.55
N GLN A 24 60.82 -8.65 18.27
CA GLN A 24 61.79 -7.90 17.48
C GLN A 24 61.40 -6.43 17.36
N GLN A 25 60.13 -6.14 17.09
CA GLN A 25 59.60 -4.77 17.04
C GLN A 25 59.71 -4.06 18.39
N GLY A 26 59.35 -4.74 19.48
CA GLY A 26 59.47 -4.20 20.84
C GLY A 26 60.90 -3.81 21.20
N ILE A 27 61.88 -4.68 20.91
CA ILE A 27 63.30 -4.38 21.13
C ILE A 27 63.75 -3.19 20.26
N GLN A 28 63.31 -3.12 19.00
CA GLN A 28 63.62 -1.98 18.14
C GLN A 28 63.09 -0.66 18.73
N TYR A 29 61.87 -0.64 19.27
CA TYR A 29 61.33 0.54 19.95
C TYR A 29 62.14 0.93 21.20
N ILE A 30 62.55 -0.05 22.01
CA ILE A 30 63.40 0.20 23.18
C ILE A 30 64.75 0.82 22.76
N GLN A 31 65.38 0.29 21.72
CA GLN A 31 66.65 0.81 21.19
C GLN A 31 66.50 2.26 20.70
N GLN A 32 65.41 2.57 20.00
CA GLN A 32 65.16 3.92 19.49
C GLN A 32 64.89 4.92 20.61
N LEU A 33 64.10 4.55 21.61
CA LEU A 33 63.67 5.46 22.68
C LEU A 33 64.68 5.58 23.82
N GLY A 34 65.43 4.51 24.11
CA GLY A 34 66.13 4.34 25.38
C GLY A 34 67.59 3.88 25.30
N SER A 35 68.19 3.74 24.12
CA SER A 35 69.56 3.19 23.96
C SER A 35 70.66 3.89 24.76
N LYS A 36 70.45 5.12 25.23
CA LYS A 36 71.39 5.83 26.11
C LYS A 36 71.32 5.39 27.57
N LEU A 37 70.16 4.93 28.03
CA LEU A 37 69.88 4.60 29.44
C LEU A 37 69.76 3.09 29.65
N TRP A 38 69.15 2.38 28.70
CA TRP A 38 68.96 0.94 28.73
C TRP A 38 69.74 0.31 27.57
N THR A 39 70.87 -0.33 27.91
CA THR A 39 71.84 -0.87 26.93
C THR A 39 71.89 -2.40 26.90
N ASP A 40 71.30 -3.07 27.89
CA ASP A 40 71.22 -4.53 27.96
C ASP A 40 69.85 -5.02 27.46
N TYR A 41 69.84 -5.87 26.43
CA TYR A 41 68.62 -6.43 25.83
C TYR A 41 68.57 -7.96 25.92
N ASN A 42 69.32 -8.54 26.87
CA ASN A 42 69.42 -9.98 27.05
C ASN A 42 68.27 -10.53 27.92
N PHE A 43 68.06 -11.85 27.84
CA PHE A 43 66.98 -12.57 28.54
C PHE A 43 66.99 -12.46 30.07
N HIS A 44 68.12 -12.09 30.67
CA HIS A 44 68.23 -11.96 32.13
C HIS A 44 67.70 -10.61 32.64
N ASP A 45 67.46 -9.65 31.74
CA ASP A 45 66.90 -8.34 32.09
C ASP A 45 65.39 -8.48 32.38
N PRO A 46 64.91 -8.05 33.57
CA PRO A 46 63.49 -8.09 33.93
C PRO A 46 62.57 -7.30 32.99
N GLY A 47 63.07 -6.23 32.38
CA GLY A 47 62.33 -5.43 31.40
C GLY A 47 62.15 -6.16 30.08
N ILE A 48 63.15 -6.93 29.63
CA ILE A 48 63.03 -7.80 28.44
C ILE A 48 62.10 -8.97 28.72
N THR A 49 62.15 -9.56 29.92
CA THR A 49 61.19 -10.58 30.36
C THR A 49 59.75 -10.03 30.31
N THR A 50 59.55 -8.81 30.81
CA THR A 50 58.24 -8.14 30.77
C THR A 50 57.78 -7.91 29.33
N LEU A 51 58.67 -7.47 28.43
CA LEU A 51 58.36 -7.31 27.01
C LEU A 51 57.93 -8.63 26.37
N GLU A 52 58.66 -9.72 26.61
CA GLU A 52 58.34 -11.04 26.06
C GLU A 52 56.94 -11.50 26.50
N LEU A 53 56.63 -11.40 27.79
CA LEU A 53 55.30 -11.78 28.29
C LEU A 53 54.18 -10.90 27.71
N MET A 54 54.43 -9.61 27.51
CA MET A 54 53.49 -8.72 26.83
C MET A 54 53.32 -9.08 25.35
N CYS A 55 54.41 -9.42 24.65
CA CYS A 55 54.33 -9.93 23.28
C CYS A 55 53.49 -11.20 23.20
N PHE A 56 53.64 -12.13 24.16
CA PHE A 56 52.80 -13.32 24.23
C PHE A 56 51.33 -12.98 24.46
N ALA A 57 51.01 -12.08 25.41
CA ALA A 57 49.63 -11.63 25.63
C ALA A 57 49.00 -10.97 24.39
N LEU A 58 49.79 -10.20 23.62
CA LEU A 58 49.33 -9.63 22.35
C LEU A 58 49.01 -10.69 21.30
N THR A 59 49.73 -11.83 21.28
CA THR A 59 49.40 -12.93 20.36
C THR A 59 48.04 -13.57 20.69
N ASP A 60 47.65 -13.66 21.96
CA ASP A 60 46.31 -14.13 22.36
C ASP A 60 45.23 -13.14 21.90
N LEU A 61 45.41 -11.84 22.12
CA LEU A 61 44.49 -10.83 21.59
C LEU A 61 44.32 -10.92 20.06
N ALA A 62 45.43 -11.08 19.33
CA ALA A 62 45.41 -11.20 17.89
C ALA A 62 44.71 -12.48 17.41
N TYR A 63 44.90 -13.59 18.13
CA TYR A 63 44.22 -14.85 17.88
C TYR A 63 42.70 -14.71 18.04
N ARG A 64 42.24 -14.11 19.15
CA ARG A 64 40.80 -13.90 19.41
C ARG A 64 40.16 -12.94 18.41
N THR A 65 40.83 -11.85 18.06
CA THR A 65 40.38 -10.93 17.01
C THR A 65 40.37 -11.58 15.63
N GLY A 66 41.11 -12.67 15.44
CA GLY A 66 41.16 -13.47 14.23
C GLY A 66 40.00 -14.43 14.02
N PHE A 67 39.12 -14.62 15.01
CA PHE A 67 37.96 -15.49 14.86
C PHE A 67 37.04 -15.05 13.73
N SER A 68 36.25 -16.01 13.22
CA SER A 68 35.33 -15.73 12.13
C SER A 68 34.26 -14.73 12.60
N ARG A 69 33.82 -13.83 11.71
CA ARG A 69 32.81 -12.82 12.03
C ARG A 69 31.53 -13.43 12.60
N LYS A 70 31.10 -14.59 12.07
CA LYS A 70 29.93 -15.30 12.58
C LYS A 70 30.08 -15.76 14.04
N ASP A 71 31.30 -16.04 14.51
CA ASP A 71 31.56 -16.41 15.91
C ASP A 71 31.62 -15.17 16.81
N ILE A 72 32.29 -14.09 16.34
CA ILE A 72 32.34 -12.81 17.08
C ILE A 72 30.93 -12.24 17.30
N PHE A 73 30.05 -12.39 16.32
CA PHE A 73 28.66 -11.91 16.40
C PHE A 73 27.65 -13.01 16.80
N ALA A 74 28.08 -14.22 17.16
CA ALA A 74 27.18 -15.36 17.36
C ALA A 74 26.07 -15.08 18.40
N ALA A 75 26.40 -14.40 19.49
CA ALA A 75 25.45 -13.99 20.52
C ALA A 75 24.38 -13.00 20.03
N TYR A 76 24.62 -12.33 18.90
CA TYR A 76 23.76 -11.29 18.32
C TYR A 76 23.05 -11.75 17.04
N LEU A 77 23.42 -12.89 16.45
CA LEU A 77 22.87 -13.38 15.17
C LEU A 77 21.64 -14.30 15.32
N SER A 78 20.99 -14.33 16.50
CA SER A 78 19.79 -15.14 16.72
C SER A 78 18.53 -14.48 16.14
N GLN A 79 17.59 -15.28 15.61
CA GLN A 79 16.32 -14.79 15.01
C GLN A 79 15.57 -13.79 15.91
N SER A 80 15.57 -14.03 17.23
CA SER A 80 14.93 -13.17 18.24
C SER A 80 15.56 -11.79 18.42
N GLN A 81 16.76 -11.55 17.89
CA GLN A 81 17.54 -10.33 18.09
C GLN A 81 17.84 -9.57 16.79
N LEU A 82 17.43 -10.04 15.61
CA LEU A 82 17.72 -9.30 14.36
C LEU A 82 17.03 -7.93 14.31
N HIS A 83 15.76 -7.85 14.71
CA HIS A 83 15.03 -6.57 14.70
C HIS A 83 15.46 -5.59 15.81
N SER A 84 16.26 -6.03 16.78
CA SER A 84 16.89 -5.12 17.74
C SER A 84 18.22 -4.56 17.23
N GLN A 85 18.64 -4.90 16.01
CA GLN A 85 19.90 -4.50 15.40
C GLN A 85 19.70 -3.91 14.00
N ALA A 86 20.72 -3.23 13.47
CA ALA A 86 20.73 -2.73 12.09
C ALA A 86 21.08 -3.82 11.04
N PHE A 87 20.70 -5.07 11.28
CA PHE A 87 20.91 -6.20 10.37
C PHE A 87 19.55 -6.74 9.90
N PHE A 88 18.97 -6.06 8.91
CA PHE A 88 17.69 -6.47 8.34
C PHE A 88 17.86 -7.60 7.34
N GLU A 89 16.85 -8.46 7.24
CA GLU A 89 16.87 -9.53 6.25
C GLU A 89 16.67 -8.98 4.82
N ALA A 90 17.21 -9.67 3.82
CA ALA A 90 17.17 -9.22 2.43
C ALA A 90 15.73 -9.00 1.93
N HIS A 91 14.82 -9.89 2.30
CA HIS A 91 13.41 -9.83 1.90
C HIS A 91 12.63 -8.69 2.60
N GLU A 92 13.16 -8.09 3.67
CA GLU A 92 12.51 -6.94 4.33
C GLU A 92 12.99 -5.61 3.77
N ILE A 93 14.24 -5.56 3.29
CA ILE A 93 14.92 -4.31 2.93
C ILE A 93 15.05 -4.09 1.41
N LEU A 94 15.05 -5.16 0.61
CA LEU A 94 15.19 -5.08 -0.84
C LEU A 94 13.85 -5.08 -1.57
N THR A 95 12.83 -5.72 -1.00
CA THR A 95 11.48 -5.68 -1.57
C THR A 95 10.84 -4.31 -1.32
N ILE A 96 9.91 -3.92 -2.17
CA ILE A 96 9.16 -2.66 -2.07
C ILE A 96 7.67 -2.94 -2.20
N ASN A 97 6.81 -2.06 -1.69
CA ASN A 97 5.39 -2.07 -2.05
C ASN A 97 5.27 -1.94 -3.58
N PRO A 98 4.34 -2.65 -4.24
CA PRO A 98 4.23 -2.63 -5.69
C PRO A 98 4.02 -1.20 -6.20
N LEU A 99 4.90 -0.78 -7.11
CA LEU A 99 4.89 0.58 -7.66
C LEU A 99 4.59 0.56 -9.15
N THR A 100 5.18 -0.37 -9.89
CA THR A 100 5.00 -0.46 -11.34
C THR A 100 3.86 -1.41 -11.72
N ILE A 101 3.39 -1.31 -12.97
CA ILE A 101 2.42 -2.28 -13.52
C ILE A 101 2.93 -3.71 -13.37
N ARG A 102 4.23 -3.96 -13.62
CA ARG A 102 4.85 -5.29 -13.45
C ARG A 102 4.79 -5.77 -11.99
N ASP A 103 4.99 -4.87 -11.03
CA ASP A 103 4.92 -5.23 -9.61
C ASP A 103 3.51 -5.61 -9.19
N TYR A 104 2.49 -4.85 -9.60
CA TYR A 104 1.10 -5.24 -9.37
C TYR A 104 0.73 -6.56 -10.03
N ARG A 105 1.24 -6.83 -11.25
CA ARG A 105 1.07 -8.14 -11.88
C ARG A 105 1.67 -9.26 -11.03
N LYS A 106 2.90 -9.08 -10.53
CA LYS A 106 3.54 -10.06 -9.62
C LYS A 106 2.73 -10.29 -8.35
N LEU A 107 2.27 -9.21 -7.71
CA LEU A 107 1.43 -9.27 -6.51
C LEU A 107 0.16 -10.10 -6.75
N LEU A 108 -0.52 -9.83 -7.87
CA LEU A 108 -1.77 -10.51 -8.22
C LEU A 108 -1.55 -11.97 -8.59
N ILE A 109 -0.53 -12.28 -9.39
CA ILE A 109 -0.21 -13.66 -9.77
C ILE A 109 0.21 -14.48 -8.55
N ASP A 110 0.89 -13.89 -7.57
CA ASP A 110 1.26 -14.57 -6.32
C ASP A 110 0.03 -14.95 -5.47
N GLN A 111 -1.10 -14.26 -5.62
CA GLN A 111 -2.35 -14.61 -4.94
C GLN A 111 -2.89 -15.96 -5.41
N ALA A 112 -3.32 -16.81 -4.49
CA ALA A 112 -3.91 -18.11 -4.82
C ALA A 112 -5.13 -17.97 -5.76
N GLY A 113 -5.22 -18.84 -6.77
CA GLY A 113 -6.33 -18.86 -7.72
C GLY A 113 -6.21 -17.91 -8.91
N ILE A 114 -5.22 -17.01 -8.97
CA ILE A 114 -5.00 -16.11 -10.13
C ILE A 114 -3.91 -16.67 -11.06
N GLN A 115 -4.26 -16.99 -12.31
CA GLN A 115 -3.31 -17.44 -13.31
C GLN A 115 -2.51 -16.27 -13.90
N ASN A 116 -3.18 -15.17 -14.25
CA ASN A 116 -2.57 -13.98 -14.81
C ASN A 116 -3.40 -12.73 -14.46
N ALA A 117 -2.77 -11.56 -14.58
CA ALA A 117 -3.44 -10.29 -14.37
C ALA A 117 -2.81 -9.19 -15.22
N TRP A 118 -3.60 -8.18 -15.53
CA TRP A 118 -3.17 -6.98 -16.26
C TRP A 118 -3.71 -5.73 -15.58
N LEU A 119 -2.85 -4.73 -15.47
CA LEU A 119 -3.19 -3.39 -14.98
C LEU A 119 -3.09 -2.43 -16.15
N ILE A 120 -4.17 -1.74 -16.47
CA ILE A 120 -4.28 -0.86 -17.62
C ILE A 120 -4.62 0.54 -17.10
N PRO A 121 -3.78 1.56 -17.34
CA PRO A 121 -4.13 2.95 -17.03
C PRO A 121 -5.41 3.33 -17.77
N ARG A 122 -6.42 3.78 -17.03
CA ARG A 122 -7.72 4.12 -17.63
C ARG A 122 -7.62 5.48 -18.33
N VAL A 123 -8.01 5.53 -19.59
CA VAL A 123 -8.11 6.76 -20.36
C VAL A 123 -9.58 7.11 -20.55
N CYS A 124 -10.10 7.97 -19.68
CA CYS A 124 -11.42 8.57 -19.84
C CYS A 124 -11.35 9.60 -20.97
N HIS A 125 -11.70 9.18 -22.20
CA HIS A 125 -11.64 10.05 -23.37
C HIS A 125 -12.58 11.26 -23.21
N CYS A 126 -12.08 12.42 -23.66
CA CYS A 126 -12.81 13.68 -23.71
C CYS A 126 -13.49 13.94 -25.08
N ASP A 127 -13.25 13.10 -26.09
CA ASP A 127 -13.77 13.30 -27.43
C ASP A 127 -15.21 12.77 -27.58
N ASP A 128 -16.09 13.65 -28.08
CA ASP A 128 -17.53 13.47 -28.28
C ASP A 128 -17.92 12.45 -29.38
N THR A 129 -16.98 11.67 -29.92
CA THR A 129 -17.26 10.64 -30.92
C THR A 129 -17.22 9.26 -30.29
N PRO A 130 -18.35 8.74 -29.77
CA PRO A 130 -18.45 7.31 -29.51
C PRO A 130 -18.07 6.53 -30.77
N ALA A 131 -17.39 5.40 -30.59
CA ALA A 131 -17.12 4.46 -31.68
C ALA A 131 -18.45 4.10 -32.37
N ALA A 132 -18.41 3.84 -33.69
CA ALA A 132 -19.62 3.67 -34.51
C ALA A 132 -20.53 2.50 -34.07
N ASP A 133 -19.97 1.58 -33.29
CA ASP A 133 -20.53 0.37 -32.71
C ASP A 133 -21.00 0.53 -31.25
N GLU A 134 -20.71 1.67 -30.58
CA GLU A 134 -21.09 1.89 -29.18
C GLU A 134 -21.77 3.27 -28.98
N PRO A 135 -23.03 3.43 -29.41
CA PRO A 135 -23.69 4.73 -29.57
C PRO A 135 -23.92 5.53 -28.29
N CYS A 136 -23.61 4.96 -27.12
CA CYS A 136 -23.76 5.57 -25.81
C CYS A 136 -22.43 6.06 -25.23
N GLY A 137 -21.29 5.68 -25.82
CA GLY A 137 -19.96 5.90 -25.26
C GLY A 137 -19.75 5.11 -23.97
N ASP A 138 -18.56 4.57 -23.76
CA ASP A 138 -18.22 3.99 -22.47
C ASP A 138 -17.89 5.16 -21.52
N HIS A 139 -18.93 5.72 -20.88
CA HIS A 139 -18.75 6.65 -19.77
C HIS A 139 -17.81 6.01 -18.75
N CYS A 140 -16.93 6.80 -18.11
CA CYS A 140 -16.01 6.26 -17.12
C CYS A 140 -16.80 5.75 -15.91
N ASN A 141 -17.13 4.46 -15.94
CA ASN A 141 -18.14 3.80 -15.10
C ASN A 141 -17.83 3.87 -13.59
N CYS A 142 -16.65 4.32 -13.16
CA CYS A 142 -16.30 4.51 -11.74
C CYS A 142 -16.30 5.98 -11.28
N GLU A 143 -16.69 6.91 -12.15
CA GLU A 143 -16.71 8.34 -11.88
C GLU A 143 -18.04 8.97 -12.30
N THR A 144 -18.44 10.03 -11.61
CA THR A 144 -19.52 10.89 -12.10
C THR A 144 -18.90 11.94 -13.03
N GLU A 145 -19.52 12.21 -14.18
CA GLU A 145 -19.05 13.26 -15.08
C GLU A 145 -19.23 14.65 -14.46
N PHE A 146 -18.19 15.49 -14.53
CA PHE A 146 -18.24 16.89 -14.15
C PHE A 146 -17.37 17.73 -15.10
N TYR A 147 -17.65 19.02 -15.12
CA TYR A 147 -17.12 19.97 -16.09
C TYR A 147 -16.55 21.19 -15.38
N ALA A 148 -15.52 21.80 -15.96
CA ALA A 148 -14.94 23.04 -15.50
C ALA A 148 -15.64 24.24 -16.16
N ASP A 149 -16.23 25.12 -15.33
CA ASP A 149 -16.68 26.44 -15.73
C ASP A 149 -15.52 27.42 -15.45
N GLU A 150 -14.64 27.57 -16.45
CA GLU A 150 -13.45 28.43 -16.35
C GLU A 150 -13.80 29.89 -16.05
N LYS A 151 -14.95 30.37 -16.55
CA LYS A 151 -15.39 31.74 -16.33
C LYS A 151 -15.84 31.96 -14.88
N ALA A 152 -16.50 30.96 -14.29
CA ALA A 152 -16.93 31.01 -12.90
C ALA A 152 -15.85 30.55 -11.90
N GLY A 153 -14.75 29.95 -12.37
CA GLY A 153 -13.71 29.36 -11.54
C GLY A 153 -14.20 28.22 -10.67
N LYS A 154 -15.15 27.41 -11.19
CA LYS A 154 -15.80 26.36 -10.41
C LYS A 154 -16.07 25.13 -11.26
N LEU A 155 -16.10 23.97 -10.62
CA LEU A 155 -16.60 22.75 -11.23
C LEU A 155 -18.13 22.69 -11.16
N THR A 156 -18.76 22.04 -12.13
CA THR A 156 -20.20 21.87 -12.24
C THR A 156 -20.56 20.53 -12.88
N TYR A 157 -21.72 19.96 -12.53
CA TYR A 157 -22.27 18.77 -13.19
C TYR A 157 -23.02 19.09 -14.48
N GLN A 158 -23.12 20.37 -14.84
CA GLN A 158 -23.82 20.80 -16.05
C GLN A 158 -22.82 21.12 -17.16
N PRO A 159 -22.97 20.52 -18.37
CA PRO A 159 -22.11 20.84 -19.50
C PRO A 159 -22.33 22.27 -20.01
N LYS A 160 -23.42 22.94 -19.62
CA LYS A 160 -23.71 24.35 -19.92
C LYS A 160 -24.40 25.01 -18.73
N THR A 161 -24.00 26.23 -18.39
CA THR A 161 -24.59 27.04 -17.31
C THR A 161 -25.27 28.29 -17.88
N SER A 162 -26.26 28.83 -17.15
CA SER A 162 -26.96 30.06 -17.56
C SER A 162 -25.97 31.24 -17.58
N GLY A 163 -25.63 31.74 -18.76
CA GLY A 163 -24.66 32.83 -18.95
C GLY A 163 -23.32 32.44 -19.58
N ASN A 164 -23.10 31.16 -19.88
CA ASN A 164 -22.00 30.68 -20.72
C ASN A 164 -22.53 30.14 -22.07
N LEU A 165 -22.12 30.76 -23.18
CA LEU A 165 -22.52 30.33 -24.53
C LEU A 165 -21.72 29.12 -25.02
N GLN A 166 -20.54 28.88 -24.43
CA GLN A 166 -19.69 27.72 -24.75
C GLN A 166 -19.99 26.56 -23.78
N PRO A 167 -19.85 25.29 -24.23
CA PRO A 167 -19.84 24.15 -23.33
C PRO A 167 -18.71 24.26 -22.31
N ASN A 168 -18.98 23.86 -21.08
CA ASN A 168 -17.97 23.67 -20.05
C ASN A 168 -17.10 22.46 -20.43
N GLU A 169 -15.79 22.55 -20.19
CA GLU A 169 -14.85 21.50 -20.55
C GLU A 169 -15.00 20.30 -19.60
N LYS A 170 -15.08 19.07 -20.13
CA LYS A 170 -15.13 17.86 -19.32
C LYS A 170 -13.77 17.62 -18.64
N VAL A 171 -13.78 17.43 -17.33
CA VAL A 171 -12.55 17.13 -16.58
C VAL A 171 -12.27 15.63 -16.67
N SER A 172 -11.04 15.26 -17.04
CA SER A 172 -10.58 13.86 -17.11
C SER A 172 -9.60 13.59 -15.98
N VAL A 173 -10.05 12.81 -14.98
CA VAL A 173 -9.26 12.44 -13.81
C VAL A 173 -8.26 11.34 -14.19
N LYS A 174 -7.03 11.47 -13.71
CA LYS A 174 -5.89 10.57 -13.92
C LYS A 174 -5.60 9.78 -12.64
N GLY A 175 -4.69 8.80 -12.73
CA GLY A 175 -4.36 7.93 -11.59
C GLY A 175 -5.38 6.80 -11.35
N LEU A 176 -6.24 6.52 -12.34
CA LEU A 176 -7.20 5.42 -12.31
C LEU A 176 -6.69 4.25 -13.15
N TYR A 177 -6.91 3.03 -12.67
CA TYR A 177 -6.50 1.82 -13.36
C TYR A 177 -7.65 0.82 -13.48
N ASP A 178 -7.74 0.16 -14.64
CA ASP A 178 -8.57 -1.04 -14.82
C ASP A 178 -7.70 -2.28 -14.60
N VAL A 179 -8.26 -3.26 -13.91
CA VAL A 179 -7.60 -4.51 -13.56
C VAL A 179 -8.37 -5.66 -14.18
N LEU A 180 -7.70 -6.38 -15.07
CA LEU A 180 -8.21 -7.58 -15.72
C LEU A 180 -7.54 -8.80 -15.10
N ILE A 181 -8.35 -9.79 -14.70
CA ILE A 181 -7.89 -10.99 -14.01
C ILE A 181 -8.24 -12.23 -14.83
N GLU A 182 -7.29 -13.14 -14.91
CA GLU A 182 -7.48 -14.52 -15.32
C GLU A 182 -7.25 -15.42 -14.11
N PHE A 183 -8.26 -16.21 -13.74
CA PHE A 183 -8.20 -17.23 -12.72
C PHE A 183 -7.69 -18.57 -13.26
N GLU A 184 -7.09 -19.33 -12.37
CA GLU A 184 -6.76 -20.74 -12.60
C GLU A 184 -8.04 -21.55 -12.81
N SER A 185 -7.93 -22.62 -13.60
CA SER A 185 -9.04 -23.58 -13.76
C SER A 185 -9.38 -24.24 -12.42
N ASP A 186 -10.67 -24.40 -12.14
CA ASP A 186 -11.12 -25.14 -10.98
C ASP A 186 -10.98 -26.66 -11.22
N PRO A 187 -10.40 -27.42 -10.27
CA PRO A 187 -10.23 -28.87 -10.43
C PRO A 187 -11.54 -29.66 -10.62
N VAL A 188 -12.68 -29.13 -10.16
CA VAL A 188 -14.00 -29.76 -10.21
C VAL A 188 -14.85 -29.18 -11.33
N TYR A 189 -14.86 -27.86 -11.48
CA TYR A 189 -15.76 -27.16 -12.39
C TYR A 189 -15.11 -26.68 -13.69
N GLY A 190 -13.81 -26.87 -13.85
CA GLY A 190 -13.05 -26.48 -15.05
C GLY A 190 -12.81 -24.97 -15.12
N ASP A 191 -12.79 -24.42 -16.32
CA ASP A 191 -12.58 -23.00 -16.55
C ASP A 191 -13.71 -22.15 -15.94
N ILE A 192 -13.35 -21.17 -15.11
CA ILE A 192 -14.30 -20.30 -14.41
C ILE A 192 -14.26 -18.86 -14.90
N ASN A 193 -13.52 -18.57 -15.97
CA ASN A 193 -13.18 -17.21 -16.36
C ASN A 193 -14.23 -16.51 -17.24
N ASP A 194 -15.36 -17.16 -17.49
CA ASP A 194 -16.48 -16.58 -18.22
C ASP A 194 -17.81 -17.22 -17.78
N GLY A 195 -18.90 -16.92 -18.51
CA GLY A 195 -20.23 -17.47 -18.26
C GLY A 195 -20.49 -18.83 -18.93
N ARG A 196 -19.48 -19.50 -19.51
CA ARG A 196 -19.66 -20.77 -20.19
C ARG A 196 -19.54 -21.94 -19.22
N VAL A 197 -20.37 -22.94 -19.47
CA VAL A 197 -20.34 -24.20 -18.75
C VAL A 197 -20.58 -25.36 -19.72
N TYR A 198 -19.95 -26.49 -19.43
CA TYR A 198 -20.01 -27.68 -20.25
C TYR A 198 -20.65 -28.84 -19.48
N GLN A 199 -21.49 -29.63 -20.16
CA GLN A 199 -22.05 -30.87 -19.63
C GLN A 199 -22.05 -31.94 -20.72
N THR A 200 -21.64 -33.16 -20.37
CA THR A 200 -21.80 -34.30 -21.26
C THR A 200 -23.24 -34.81 -21.16
N LEU A 201 -23.95 -34.81 -22.29
CA LEU A 201 -25.27 -35.38 -22.48
C LEU A 201 -25.12 -36.81 -23.00
N ILE A 202 -25.57 -37.78 -22.21
CA ILE A 202 -25.73 -39.17 -22.66
C ILE A 202 -27.19 -39.34 -23.10
N TYR A 203 -27.39 -39.79 -24.34
CA TYR A 203 -28.71 -39.97 -24.94
C TYR A 203 -28.74 -41.27 -25.77
N ASP A 204 -29.93 -41.69 -26.17
CA ASP A 204 -30.15 -42.97 -26.87
C ASP A 204 -29.71 -44.19 -26.03
N ASN A 205 -30.60 -44.69 -25.17
CA ASN A 205 -30.29 -45.72 -24.17
C ASN A 205 -29.75 -47.04 -24.74
N ASP A 206 -29.98 -47.31 -26.03
CA ASP A 206 -29.59 -48.57 -26.68
C ASP A 206 -28.13 -48.53 -27.19
N GLU A 207 -27.68 -47.40 -27.74
CA GLU A 207 -26.32 -47.23 -28.27
C GLU A 207 -25.42 -46.33 -27.41
N ARG A 208 -25.98 -45.72 -26.35
CA ARG A 208 -25.30 -44.88 -25.35
C ARG A 208 -24.42 -43.81 -25.99
N LYS A 209 -25.02 -42.99 -26.84
CA LYS A 209 -24.35 -41.89 -27.55
C LYS A 209 -24.14 -40.71 -26.61
N ASP A 210 -23.08 -39.95 -26.87
CA ASP A 210 -22.72 -38.76 -26.13
C ASP A 210 -22.72 -37.50 -27.00
N ALA A 211 -23.07 -36.38 -26.39
CA ALA A 211 -22.98 -35.04 -26.94
C ALA A 211 -22.42 -34.10 -25.87
N VAL A 212 -21.74 -33.04 -26.28
CA VAL A 212 -21.29 -32.00 -25.33
C VAL A 212 -22.22 -30.80 -25.46
N LEU A 213 -22.90 -30.47 -24.37
CA LEU A 213 -23.67 -29.24 -24.23
C LEU A 213 -22.72 -28.13 -23.75
N GLU A 214 -22.68 -27.03 -24.48
CA GLU A 214 -22.05 -25.78 -24.05
C GLU A 214 -23.15 -24.75 -23.87
N LEU A 215 -23.34 -24.28 -22.65
CA LEU A 215 -24.29 -23.24 -22.32
C LEU A 215 -23.55 -21.96 -21.95
N ARG A 216 -23.83 -20.88 -22.69
CA ARG A 216 -23.29 -19.54 -22.45
C ARG A 216 -24.31 -18.71 -21.68
N LEU A 217 -24.06 -18.54 -20.40
CA LEU A 217 -24.87 -17.76 -19.46
C LEU A 217 -24.22 -16.38 -19.22
N PRO A 218 -24.93 -15.43 -18.57
CA PRO A 218 -24.36 -14.14 -18.23
C PRO A 218 -23.04 -14.29 -17.46
N ASP A 219 -21.97 -13.67 -17.94
CA ASP A 219 -20.72 -13.65 -17.19
C ASP A 219 -20.84 -12.83 -15.90
N TYR A 220 -19.78 -12.84 -15.08
CA TYR A 220 -19.74 -12.10 -13.83
C TYR A 220 -19.88 -10.57 -14.01
N THR A 221 -19.41 -10.03 -15.14
CA THR A 221 -19.56 -8.60 -15.46
C THR A 221 -21.04 -8.26 -15.63
N ILE A 222 -21.79 -9.08 -16.36
CA ILE A 222 -23.24 -8.92 -16.53
C ILE A 222 -23.97 -9.13 -15.19
N VAL A 223 -23.55 -10.10 -14.37
CA VAL A 223 -24.09 -10.29 -13.00
C VAL A 223 -23.92 -9.02 -12.17
N THR A 224 -22.76 -8.36 -12.26
CA THR A 224 -22.48 -7.11 -11.54
C THR A 224 -23.33 -5.94 -12.06
N GLN A 225 -23.49 -5.82 -13.39
CA GLN A 225 -24.32 -4.79 -14.00
C GLN A 225 -25.82 -4.97 -13.69
N ARG A 226 -26.26 -6.22 -13.47
CA ARG A 226 -27.63 -6.60 -13.16
C ARG A 226 -27.78 -7.06 -11.71
N TRP A 227 -27.04 -6.41 -10.80
CA TRP A 227 -26.89 -6.83 -9.41
C TRP A 227 -28.23 -7.11 -8.71
N ASP A 228 -29.22 -6.20 -8.84
CA ASP A 228 -30.51 -6.33 -8.16
C ASP A 228 -31.26 -7.64 -8.53
N GLU A 229 -31.04 -8.17 -9.73
CA GLU A 229 -31.69 -9.39 -10.23
C GLU A 229 -30.82 -10.63 -10.02
N LEU A 230 -29.50 -10.51 -10.20
CA LEU A 230 -28.59 -11.65 -10.33
C LEU A 230 -27.71 -11.88 -9.09
N GLN A 231 -27.67 -10.97 -8.11
CA GLN A 231 -26.80 -11.08 -6.93
C GLN A 231 -26.98 -12.39 -6.14
N LEU A 232 -28.18 -12.99 -6.14
CA LEU A 232 -28.40 -14.24 -5.42
C LEU A 232 -27.65 -15.42 -6.03
N LEU A 233 -27.15 -15.31 -7.27
CA LEU A 233 -26.24 -16.29 -7.86
C LEU A 233 -24.88 -16.30 -7.16
N THR A 234 -24.43 -15.16 -6.61
CA THR A 234 -23.14 -15.05 -5.92
C THR A 234 -23.20 -15.48 -4.45
N ASP A 235 -24.40 -15.69 -3.88
CA ASP A 235 -24.59 -16.06 -2.47
C ASP A 235 -24.41 -17.58 -2.27
N PRO A 236 -23.37 -18.03 -1.53
CA PRO A 236 -23.12 -19.45 -1.29
C PRO A 236 -24.17 -20.12 -0.39
N ALA A 237 -24.97 -19.34 0.35
CA ALA A 237 -26.05 -19.88 1.17
C ALA A 237 -27.27 -20.29 0.34
N ARG A 238 -27.41 -19.76 -0.89
CA ARG A 238 -28.54 -20.06 -1.79
C ARG A 238 -28.23 -21.28 -2.65
N LYS A 239 -29.22 -22.14 -2.82
CA LYS A 239 -29.10 -23.36 -3.63
C LYS A 239 -30.13 -23.37 -4.76
N VAL A 240 -29.73 -23.89 -5.91
CA VAL A 240 -30.66 -24.17 -7.01
C VAL A 240 -31.55 -25.35 -6.61
N THR A 241 -32.86 -25.15 -6.62
CA THR A 241 -33.85 -26.20 -6.30
C THR A 241 -34.54 -26.71 -7.55
N GLN A 242 -34.77 -25.85 -8.54
CA GLN A 242 -35.43 -26.20 -9.78
C GLN A 242 -34.91 -25.34 -10.94
N VAL A 243 -34.77 -25.95 -12.11
CA VAL A 243 -34.50 -25.25 -13.37
C VAL A 243 -35.64 -25.56 -14.34
N VAL A 244 -36.22 -24.53 -14.95
CA VAL A 244 -37.30 -24.67 -15.93
C VAL A 244 -36.88 -24.02 -17.23
N VAL A 245 -36.81 -24.81 -18.30
CA VAL A 245 -36.59 -24.29 -19.65
C VAL A 245 -37.92 -23.74 -20.17
N LYS A 246 -37.95 -22.45 -20.51
CA LYS A 246 -39.13 -21.74 -21.02
C LYS A 246 -39.28 -21.89 -22.52
N SER A 247 -38.17 -21.74 -23.25
CA SER A 247 -38.15 -21.76 -24.70
C SER A 247 -36.79 -22.27 -25.18
N ILE A 248 -36.79 -23.02 -26.29
CA ILE A 248 -35.60 -23.39 -27.04
C ILE A 248 -35.88 -23.02 -28.49
N LEU A 249 -35.13 -22.04 -29.01
CA LEU A 249 -35.34 -21.45 -30.33
C LEU A 249 -34.09 -21.66 -31.19
N GLY A 250 -34.28 -22.10 -32.43
CA GLY A 250 -33.19 -22.15 -33.42
C GLY A 250 -32.72 -20.75 -33.81
N LYS A 251 -31.62 -20.66 -34.56
CA LYS A 251 -31.11 -19.40 -35.11
C LYS A 251 -32.13 -18.66 -36.00
N ASP A 252 -33.10 -19.39 -36.55
CA ASP A 252 -34.24 -18.87 -37.32
C ASP A 252 -35.39 -18.34 -36.46
N GLY A 253 -35.27 -18.38 -35.13
CA GLY A 253 -36.29 -17.98 -34.17
C GLY A 253 -37.44 -18.98 -34.02
N LEU A 254 -37.36 -20.15 -34.66
CA LEU A 254 -38.40 -21.18 -34.57
C LEU A 254 -38.15 -22.14 -33.39
N PRO A 255 -39.20 -22.66 -32.74
CA PRO A 255 -39.04 -23.66 -31.69
C PRO A 255 -38.27 -24.91 -32.16
N VAL A 256 -37.33 -25.36 -31.33
CA VAL A 256 -36.63 -26.63 -31.55
C VAL A 256 -37.53 -27.79 -31.13
N THR A 257 -37.80 -28.69 -32.06
CA THR A 257 -38.67 -29.87 -31.92
C THR A 257 -37.92 -31.12 -32.39
N ASN A 258 -38.45 -32.30 -32.10
CA ASN A 258 -37.85 -33.57 -32.56
C ASN A 258 -37.70 -33.66 -34.09
N ALA A 259 -38.47 -32.88 -34.87
CA ALA A 259 -38.39 -32.89 -36.33
C ALA A 259 -37.23 -32.05 -36.90
N ASN A 260 -36.79 -31.01 -36.18
CA ASN A 260 -35.75 -30.08 -36.65
C ASN A 260 -34.49 -30.06 -35.78
N VAL A 261 -34.48 -30.73 -34.62
CA VAL A 261 -33.36 -30.72 -33.66
C VAL A 261 -32.03 -31.10 -34.32
N ALA A 262 -31.99 -32.13 -35.18
CA ALA A 262 -30.78 -32.57 -35.90
C ALA A 262 -30.16 -31.48 -36.82
N LYS A 263 -30.99 -30.54 -37.29
CA LYS A 263 -30.53 -29.36 -38.06
C LYS A 263 -30.21 -28.19 -37.13
N ALA A 264 -31.06 -27.96 -36.11
CA ALA A 264 -30.92 -26.86 -35.17
C ALA A 264 -29.58 -26.90 -34.42
N VAL A 265 -29.15 -28.09 -33.97
CA VAL A 265 -27.89 -28.29 -33.23
C VAL A 265 -26.62 -27.99 -34.05
N ARG A 266 -26.73 -27.82 -35.37
CA ARG A 266 -25.60 -27.40 -36.22
C ARG A 266 -25.31 -25.90 -36.13
N GLN A 267 -26.18 -25.15 -35.49
CA GLN A 267 -26.09 -23.70 -35.30
C GLN A 267 -26.31 -23.37 -33.82
N ALA A 268 -25.99 -22.14 -33.43
CA ALA A 268 -26.29 -21.64 -32.11
C ALA A 268 -27.81 -21.64 -31.87
N ILE A 269 -28.22 -22.16 -30.71
CA ILE A 269 -29.62 -22.21 -30.25
C ILE A 269 -29.78 -21.16 -29.15
N GLN A 270 -30.89 -20.43 -29.16
CA GLN A 270 -31.27 -19.51 -28.10
C GLN A 270 -32.15 -20.24 -27.07
N ILE A 271 -31.85 -20.06 -25.79
CA ILE A 271 -32.60 -20.68 -24.69
C ILE A 271 -32.99 -19.64 -23.63
N ASP A 272 -34.22 -19.74 -23.16
CA ASP A 272 -34.70 -19.00 -21.99
C ASP A 272 -34.95 -19.98 -20.84
N LEU A 273 -34.48 -19.65 -19.64
CA LEU A 273 -34.61 -20.52 -18.48
C LEU A 273 -34.87 -19.75 -17.17
N ASP A 274 -35.73 -20.32 -16.33
CA ASP A 274 -36.02 -19.86 -14.98
C ASP A 274 -35.26 -20.75 -13.98
N VAL A 275 -34.47 -20.13 -13.11
CA VAL A 275 -33.77 -20.80 -12.01
C VAL A 275 -34.45 -20.46 -10.70
N THR A 276 -35.04 -21.45 -10.04
CA THR A 276 -35.64 -21.29 -8.71
C THR A 276 -34.60 -21.60 -7.63
N LEU A 277 -34.48 -20.69 -6.66
CA LEU A 277 -33.64 -20.85 -5.49
C LEU A 277 -34.42 -21.41 -4.29
N ASP A 278 -33.70 -21.86 -3.27
CA ASP A 278 -34.23 -22.42 -2.02
C ASP A 278 -35.12 -21.47 -1.21
N ASN A 279 -34.97 -20.16 -1.40
CA ASN A 279 -35.86 -19.13 -0.83
C ASN A 279 -37.11 -18.84 -1.67
N GLY A 280 -37.34 -19.58 -2.76
CA GLY A 280 -38.47 -19.41 -3.66
C GLY A 280 -38.33 -18.27 -4.67
N VAL A 281 -37.20 -17.54 -4.68
CA VAL A 281 -36.93 -16.51 -5.70
C VAL A 281 -36.63 -17.18 -7.04
N ILE A 282 -37.21 -16.63 -8.12
CA ILE A 282 -37.00 -17.08 -9.48
C ILE A 282 -36.11 -16.09 -10.21
N ILE A 283 -35.00 -16.57 -10.76
CA ILE A 283 -34.08 -15.80 -11.61
C ILE A 283 -34.33 -16.20 -13.06
N ALA A 284 -34.78 -15.24 -13.87
CA ALA A 284 -34.98 -15.43 -15.31
C ALA A 284 -33.69 -15.11 -16.08
N LEU A 285 -33.13 -16.12 -16.76
CA LEU A 285 -32.00 -15.99 -17.68
C LEU A 285 -32.54 -16.11 -19.11
N THR A 286 -32.67 -14.96 -19.76
CA THR A 286 -33.24 -14.85 -21.12
C THR A 286 -32.15 -14.68 -22.17
N SER A 287 -32.37 -15.24 -23.36
CA SER A 287 -31.48 -15.17 -24.51
C SER A 287 -30.08 -15.75 -24.27
N ALA A 288 -29.99 -16.83 -23.47
CA ALA A 288 -28.74 -17.58 -23.34
C ALA A 288 -28.46 -18.36 -24.63
N VAL A 289 -27.18 -18.65 -24.90
CA VAL A 289 -26.77 -19.40 -26.10
C VAL A 289 -26.41 -20.83 -25.73
N LEU A 290 -26.99 -21.79 -26.44
CA LEU A 290 -26.71 -23.21 -26.32
C LEU A 290 -26.05 -23.71 -27.62
N ASN A 291 -24.86 -24.28 -27.50
CA ASN A 291 -24.21 -25.05 -28.57
C ASN A 291 -24.24 -26.54 -28.20
N VAL A 292 -24.53 -27.41 -29.16
CA VAL A 292 -24.56 -28.86 -28.96
C VAL A 292 -23.57 -29.50 -29.93
N TYR A 293 -22.47 -30.01 -29.40
CA TYR A 293 -21.43 -30.68 -30.18
C TYR A 293 -21.73 -32.17 -30.23
N ILE A 294 -21.96 -32.69 -31.44
CA ILE A 294 -22.36 -34.07 -31.64
C ILE A 294 -21.64 -34.68 -32.84
N PRO A 295 -21.20 -35.95 -32.77
CA PRO A 295 -20.69 -36.66 -33.93
C PRO A 295 -21.75 -36.75 -35.03
N SER A 296 -21.33 -36.68 -36.30
CA SER A 296 -22.22 -36.65 -37.46
C SER A 296 -23.18 -37.86 -37.56
N SER A 297 -22.83 -39.01 -36.98
CA SER A 297 -23.66 -40.21 -36.89
C SER A 297 -24.73 -40.15 -35.78
N GLY A 298 -24.59 -39.27 -34.79
CA GLY A 298 -25.44 -39.20 -33.60
C GLY A 298 -26.59 -38.19 -33.67
N ALA A 299 -26.52 -37.20 -34.58
CA ALA A 299 -27.50 -36.11 -34.65
C ALA A 299 -28.93 -36.57 -35.01
N ALA A 300 -29.07 -37.67 -35.75
CA ALA A 300 -30.37 -38.13 -36.25
C ALA A 300 -31.29 -38.73 -35.18
N VAL A 301 -30.71 -39.21 -34.06
CA VAL A 301 -31.43 -39.88 -32.97
C VAL A 301 -31.62 -39.01 -31.72
N LEU A 302 -31.00 -37.82 -31.68
CA LEU A 302 -31.15 -36.86 -30.57
C LEU A 302 -32.59 -36.30 -30.52
N LYS A 303 -33.19 -36.23 -29.34
CA LYS A 303 -34.51 -35.61 -29.13
C LYS A 303 -34.38 -34.27 -28.38
N ALA A 304 -35.31 -33.36 -28.63
CA ALA A 304 -35.37 -32.07 -27.92
C ALA A 304 -35.60 -32.26 -26.40
N ASP A 305 -36.30 -33.33 -26.02
CA ASP A 305 -36.52 -33.71 -24.61
C ASP A 305 -35.22 -34.12 -23.90
N ASP A 306 -34.25 -34.70 -24.62
CA ASP A 306 -32.97 -35.12 -24.04
C ASP A 306 -32.16 -33.88 -23.59
N ILE A 307 -32.14 -32.85 -24.45
CA ILE A 307 -31.53 -31.54 -24.14
C ILE A 307 -32.26 -30.89 -22.96
N THR A 308 -33.60 -30.86 -23.01
CA THR A 308 -34.42 -30.21 -21.99
C THR A 308 -34.21 -30.85 -20.61
N LYS A 309 -34.25 -32.18 -20.51
CA LYS A 309 -34.02 -32.90 -19.25
C LYS A 309 -32.62 -32.66 -18.69
N ALA A 310 -31.60 -32.62 -19.55
CA ALA A 310 -30.23 -32.41 -19.11
C ALA A 310 -30.01 -31.02 -18.52
N ILE A 311 -30.65 -29.98 -19.08
CA ILE A 311 -30.57 -28.62 -18.56
C ILE A 311 -31.43 -28.45 -17.31
N GLN A 312 -32.58 -29.13 -17.22
CA GLN A 312 -33.47 -29.08 -16.06
C GLN A 312 -32.94 -29.81 -14.82
N ASP A 313 -31.86 -30.58 -14.94
CA ASP A 313 -31.20 -31.18 -13.79
C ASP A 313 -30.64 -30.09 -12.87
N ALA A 314 -31.26 -29.94 -11.69
CA ALA A 314 -30.86 -28.94 -10.70
C ALA A 314 -29.45 -29.17 -10.14
N ALA A 315 -28.88 -30.37 -10.29
CA ALA A 315 -27.50 -30.69 -9.97
C ALA A 315 -26.56 -30.66 -11.20
N GLY A 316 -27.07 -30.31 -12.38
CA GLY A 316 -26.35 -30.32 -13.66
C GLY A 316 -25.66 -28.99 -14.01
N ILE A 317 -25.70 -28.62 -15.29
CA ILE A 317 -24.97 -27.49 -15.87
C ILE A 317 -25.23 -26.13 -15.18
N VAL A 318 -26.46 -25.86 -14.75
CA VAL A 318 -26.81 -24.60 -14.06
C VAL A 318 -26.26 -24.54 -12.64
N HIS A 319 -26.14 -25.68 -11.96
CA HIS A 319 -25.49 -25.76 -10.65
C HIS A 319 -24.00 -25.38 -10.77
N THR A 320 -23.33 -25.94 -11.78
CA THR A 320 -21.93 -25.64 -12.10
C THR A 320 -21.74 -24.15 -12.39
N TYR A 321 -22.62 -23.55 -13.20
CA TYR A 321 -22.56 -22.11 -13.48
C TYR A 321 -22.69 -21.27 -12.20
N LYS A 322 -23.66 -21.59 -11.32
CA LYS A 322 -23.79 -20.87 -10.04
C LYS A 322 -22.51 -20.99 -9.21
N LYS A 323 -21.92 -22.20 -9.13
CA LYS A 323 -20.66 -22.44 -8.40
C LYS A 323 -19.49 -21.64 -8.98
N ASN A 324 -19.39 -21.52 -10.30
CA ASN A 324 -18.39 -20.69 -10.94
C ASN A 324 -18.57 -19.21 -10.55
N ILE A 325 -19.79 -18.68 -10.64
CA ILE A 325 -20.11 -17.30 -10.24
C ILE A 325 -19.84 -17.03 -8.75
N GLU A 326 -20.17 -17.97 -7.86
CA GLU A 326 -19.82 -17.90 -6.42
C GLU A 326 -18.30 -17.78 -6.23
N LYS A 327 -17.52 -18.65 -6.89
CA LYS A 327 -16.07 -18.68 -6.76
C LYS A 327 -15.41 -17.41 -7.31
N ILE A 328 -15.85 -16.96 -8.49
CA ILE A 328 -15.42 -15.68 -9.10
C ILE A 328 -15.70 -14.51 -8.14
N HIS A 329 -16.89 -14.47 -7.53
CA HIS A 329 -17.26 -13.40 -6.60
C HIS A 329 -16.30 -13.32 -5.40
N VAL A 330 -15.99 -14.47 -4.80
CA VAL A 330 -15.04 -14.56 -3.68
C VAL A 330 -13.64 -14.12 -4.11
N LEU A 331 -13.11 -14.69 -5.20
CA LEU A 331 -11.76 -14.40 -5.67
C LEU A 331 -11.58 -12.93 -6.09
N LEU A 332 -12.56 -12.33 -6.78
CA LEU A 332 -12.52 -10.90 -7.09
C LEU A 332 -12.63 -10.02 -5.84
N GLY A 333 -13.38 -10.46 -4.82
CA GLY A 333 -13.44 -9.80 -3.52
C GLY A 333 -12.08 -9.81 -2.80
N GLU A 334 -11.38 -10.94 -2.80
CA GLU A 334 -10.02 -11.08 -2.26
C GLU A 334 -9.01 -10.25 -3.04
N THR A 335 -9.12 -10.26 -4.38
CA THR A 335 -8.29 -9.45 -5.27
C THR A 335 -8.40 -7.97 -4.98
N ARG A 336 -9.62 -7.44 -4.81
CA ARG A 336 -9.84 -6.03 -4.44
C ARG A 336 -9.19 -5.69 -3.11
N LYS A 337 -9.31 -6.55 -2.10
CA LYS A 337 -8.66 -6.34 -0.80
C LYS A 337 -7.14 -6.30 -0.94
N ASN A 338 -6.56 -7.22 -1.70
CA ASN A 338 -5.11 -7.27 -1.91
C ASN A 338 -4.58 -6.01 -2.64
N LEU A 339 -5.31 -5.55 -3.67
CA LEU A 339 -5.01 -4.32 -4.38
C LEU A 339 -5.08 -3.09 -3.46
N HIS A 340 -6.16 -2.92 -2.70
CA HIS A 340 -6.34 -1.75 -1.83
C HIS A 340 -5.38 -1.73 -0.64
N ALA A 341 -4.95 -2.89 -0.14
CA ALA A 341 -3.92 -3.01 0.89
C ALA A 341 -2.53 -2.50 0.43
N HIS A 342 -2.27 -2.51 -0.89
CA HIS A 342 -1.00 -2.12 -1.50
C HIS A 342 -1.10 -0.87 -2.40
N ARG A 343 -2.25 -0.19 -2.41
CA ARG A 343 -2.52 0.96 -3.27
C ARG A 343 -1.50 2.08 -3.08
N ASN A 344 -1.09 2.73 -4.16
CA ASN A 344 -0.20 3.90 -4.12
C ASN A 344 -0.95 5.19 -3.76
N LEU A 345 -0.20 6.21 -3.30
CA LEU A 345 -0.70 7.55 -3.03
C LEU A 345 -1.27 8.19 -4.29
N ASP A 346 -2.52 8.67 -4.18
CA ASP A 346 -3.24 9.35 -5.25
C ASP A 346 -3.36 8.53 -6.55
N GLU A 347 -3.45 7.20 -6.38
CA GLU A 347 -3.81 6.23 -7.42
C GLU A 347 -4.92 5.31 -6.91
N THR A 348 -5.79 4.79 -7.79
CA THR A 348 -6.83 3.84 -7.40
C THR A 348 -7.30 2.94 -8.54
N PHE A 349 -8.03 1.88 -8.18
CA PHE A 349 -8.56 0.89 -9.11
C PHE A 349 -10.03 1.20 -9.41
N CYS A 350 -10.32 1.42 -10.68
CA CYS A 350 -11.64 1.80 -11.20
C CYS A 350 -12.51 0.56 -11.41
N ASN A 351 -12.09 -0.33 -12.31
CA ASN A 351 -12.74 -1.62 -12.56
C ASN A 351 -11.79 -2.77 -12.17
N VAL A 352 -12.33 -3.78 -11.51
CA VAL A 352 -11.64 -5.05 -11.25
C VAL A 352 -12.57 -6.16 -11.72
N SER A 353 -12.25 -6.73 -12.88
CA SER A 353 -13.08 -7.69 -13.60
C SER A 353 -12.26 -8.83 -14.19
N LEU A 354 -12.96 -9.82 -14.72
CA LEU A 354 -12.36 -10.85 -15.55
C LEU A 354 -11.83 -10.25 -16.85
N VAL A 355 -10.76 -10.83 -17.39
CA VAL A 355 -10.31 -10.52 -18.74
C VAL A 355 -11.36 -11.04 -19.74
N PRO A 356 -11.89 -10.20 -20.64
CA PRO A 356 -12.75 -10.66 -21.72
C PRO A 356 -12.00 -11.63 -22.63
N MET A 357 -12.71 -12.59 -23.20
CA MET A 357 -12.10 -13.60 -24.08
C MET A 357 -12.57 -13.46 -25.51
N GLU A 358 -11.66 -13.73 -26.43
CA GLU A 358 -11.96 -13.96 -27.84
C GLU A 358 -11.60 -15.41 -28.19
N ASP A 359 -12.62 -16.17 -28.58
CA ASP A 359 -12.46 -17.58 -28.92
C ASP A 359 -11.82 -17.72 -30.29
N VAL A 360 -10.74 -18.47 -30.41
CA VAL A 360 -10.02 -18.73 -31.67
C VAL A 360 -10.06 -20.21 -31.98
N SER A 361 -10.76 -20.61 -33.04
CA SER A 361 -10.67 -21.97 -33.58
C SER A 361 -9.55 -22.08 -34.61
N VAL A 362 -8.98 -23.28 -34.70
CA VAL A 362 -7.96 -23.62 -35.70
C VAL A 362 -8.40 -24.83 -36.49
N CYS A 363 -8.30 -24.74 -37.82
CA CYS A 363 -8.51 -25.85 -38.74
C CYS A 363 -7.22 -26.09 -39.53
N MET A 364 -6.75 -27.34 -39.59
CA MET A 364 -5.55 -27.69 -40.37
C MET A 364 -5.47 -29.17 -40.73
N ASP A 365 -4.68 -29.45 -41.76
CA ASP A 365 -4.32 -30.79 -42.23
C ASP A 365 -2.85 -31.07 -41.89
N ILE A 366 -2.56 -32.20 -41.25
CA ILE A 366 -1.25 -32.52 -40.68
C ILE A 366 -0.77 -33.85 -41.25
N GLU A 367 0.36 -33.86 -41.96
CA GLU A 367 1.04 -35.08 -42.37
C GLU A 367 1.98 -35.55 -41.25
N LEU A 368 1.83 -36.81 -40.84
CA LEU A 368 2.59 -37.44 -39.76
C LEU A 368 3.50 -38.55 -40.28
N GLN A 369 4.56 -38.83 -39.52
CA GLN A 369 5.36 -40.04 -39.71
C GLN A 369 4.49 -41.31 -39.52
N PRO A 370 4.76 -42.40 -40.26
CA PRO A 370 3.93 -43.61 -40.20
C PRO A 370 3.76 -44.19 -38.78
N ASP A 371 4.81 -44.11 -37.96
CA ASP A 371 4.90 -44.61 -36.58
C ASP A 371 4.50 -43.59 -35.50
N ALA A 372 4.15 -42.35 -35.88
CA ALA A 372 3.74 -41.33 -34.91
C ALA A 372 2.38 -41.68 -34.26
N ASP A 373 2.28 -41.47 -32.96
CA ASP A 373 1.05 -41.61 -32.19
C ASP A 373 0.15 -40.37 -32.40
N ILE A 374 -1.06 -40.56 -32.93
CA ILE A 374 -1.94 -39.46 -33.32
C ILE A 374 -2.46 -38.73 -32.09
N GLU A 375 -2.94 -39.45 -31.08
CA GLU A 375 -3.48 -38.91 -29.84
C GLU A 375 -2.43 -38.09 -29.10
N LYS A 376 -1.20 -38.59 -29.03
CA LYS A 376 -0.08 -37.86 -28.41
C LYS A 376 0.27 -36.59 -29.17
N VAL A 377 0.35 -36.66 -30.50
CA VAL A 377 0.67 -35.50 -31.34
C VAL A 377 -0.45 -34.46 -31.29
N GLU A 378 -1.72 -34.88 -31.39
CA GLU A 378 -2.89 -33.99 -31.25
C GLU A 378 -2.87 -33.29 -29.89
N ALA A 379 -2.58 -34.02 -28.81
CA ALA A 379 -2.44 -33.44 -27.48
C ALA A 379 -1.33 -32.38 -27.45
N GLU A 380 -0.14 -32.68 -27.98
CA GLU A 380 0.97 -31.73 -27.99
C GLU A 380 0.67 -30.48 -28.82
N ILE A 381 0.01 -30.64 -29.98
CA ILE A 381 -0.46 -29.53 -30.84
C ILE A 381 -1.38 -28.61 -30.05
N ILE A 382 -2.40 -29.17 -29.38
CA ILE A 382 -3.37 -28.39 -28.60
C ILE A 382 -2.65 -27.57 -27.54
N VAL A 383 -1.77 -28.19 -26.74
CA VAL A 383 -1.12 -27.44 -25.65
C VAL A 383 -0.07 -26.43 -26.17
N ARG A 384 0.56 -26.66 -27.33
CA ARG A 384 1.44 -25.66 -27.98
C ARG A 384 0.65 -24.46 -28.49
N ILE A 385 -0.50 -24.69 -29.10
CA ILE A 385 -1.41 -23.62 -29.53
C ILE A 385 -1.90 -22.83 -28.32
N GLU A 386 -2.32 -23.51 -27.25
CA GLU A 386 -2.74 -22.86 -26.00
C GLU A 386 -1.62 -21.98 -25.44
N GLN A 387 -0.38 -22.46 -25.42
CA GLN A 387 0.78 -21.68 -24.96
C GLN A 387 1.12 -20.48 -25.85
N TYR A 388 0.97 -20.61 -27.17
CA TYR A 388 1.20 -19.50 -28.08
C TYR A 388 0.18 -18.39 -27.86
N LEU A 389 -1.11 -18.76 -27.73
CA LEU A 389 -2.21 -17.82 -27.50
C LEU A 389 -2.14 -17.20 -26.10
N ASN A 390 -1.89 -18.03 -25.08
CA ASN A 390 -1.83 -17.65 -23.68
C ASN A 390 -0.63 -18.30 -22.96
N PRO A 391 0.54 -17.63 -22.95
CA PRO A 391 1.73 -18.15 -22.30
C PRO A 391 1.59 -18.29 -20.78
N THR A 392 1.96 -19.45 -20.24
CA THR A 392 2.01 -19.70 -18.80
C THR A 392 3.18 -18.96 -18.15
N ILE A 393 2.97 -18.36 -16.98
CA ILE A 393 3.99 -17.60 -16.25
C ILE A 393 4.70 -18.55 -15.25
N PRO A 394 5.99 -18.88 -15.46
CA PRO A 394 6.74 -19.72 -14.53
C PRO A 394 7.01 -19.01 -13.19
N VAL A 395 6.97 -19.79 -12.12
CA VAL A 395 7.32 -19.37 -10.76
C VAL A 395 8.57 -20.12 -10.31
N TYR A 396 9.58 -19.38 -9.86
CA TYR A 396 10.88 -19.93 -9.47
C TYR A 396 11.05 -19.94 -7.95
N THR A 397 11.69 -20.98 -7.43
CA THR A 397 12.12 -21.01 -6.02
C THR A 397 13.39 -20.18 -5.81
N LEU A 398 13.62 -19.70 -4.59
CA LEU A 398 14.86 -19.01 -4.23
C LEU A 398 16.10 -19.85 -4.56
N ALA A 399 16.07 -21.14 -4.24
CA ALA A 399 17.18 -22.06 -4.47
C ALA A 399 17.52 -22.21 -5.97
N GLN A 400 16.51 -22.29 -6.83
CA GLN A 400 16.72 -22.33 -8.29
C GLN A 400 17.41 -21.05 -8.79
N LEU A 401 16.90 -19.88 -8.40
CA LEU A 401 17.47 -18.60 -8.82
C LEU A 401 18.92 -18.41 -8.31
N LEU A 402 19.20 -18.83 -7.08
CA LEU A 402 20.57 -18.81 -6.54
C LEU A 402 21.51 -19.76 -7.28
N ASN A 403 21.04 -20.96 -7.64
CA ASN A 403 21.82 -21.92 -8.43
C ASN A 403 22.12 -21.41 -9.84
N GLU A 404 21.17 -20.69 -10.44
CA GLU A 404 21.34 -19.99 -11.72
C GLU A 404 22.22 -18.73 -11.62
N LYS A 405 22.69 -18.38 -10.41
CA LYS A 405 23.47 -17.16 -10.11
C LYS A 405 22.73 -15.87 -10.46
N TYR A 406 21.41 -15.88 -10.36
CA TYR A 406 20.61 -14.68 -10.51
C TYR A 406 20.91 -13.72 -9.34
N PRO A 407 21.17 -12.42 -9.59
CA PRO A 407 21.57 -11.50 -8.52
C PRO A 407 20.50 -11.38 -7.43
N VAL A 408 20.89 -11.50 -6.16
CA VAL A 408 19.97 -11.38 -5.00
C VAL A 408 19.18 -10.07 -5.03
N THR A 409 19.85 -8.97 -5.41
CA THR A 409 19.19 -7.67 -5.57
C THR A 409 18.12 -7.66 -6.65
N ALA A 410 18.23 -8.50 -7.69
CA ALA A 410 17.23 -8.65 -8.73
C ALA A 410 16.13 -9.66 -8.34
N ILE A 411 16.46 -10.68 -7.52
CA ILE A 411 15.48 -11.65 -6.97
C ILE A 411 14.43 -10.92 -6.12
N PHE A 412 14.88 -10.10 -5.16
CA PHE A 412 14.02 -9.38 -4.23
C PHE A 412 13.58 -8.00 -4.75
N ASN A 413 13.76 -7.71 -6.05
CA ASN A 413 13.31 -6.46 -6.63
C ASN A 413 11.81 -6.53 -6.98
N GLY A 414 11.01 -5.70 -6.31
CA GLY A 414 9.56 -5.65 -6.43
C GLY A 414 8.86 -6.07 -5.14
N PRO A 415 7.59 -6.51 -5.22
CA PRO A 415 6.80 -6.87 -4.04
C PRO A 415 7.32 -8.13 -3.35
N LEU A 416 7.05 -8.22 -2.05
CA LEU A 416 7.29 -9.43 -1.28
C LEU A 416 6.30 -10.52 -1.72
N LEU A 417 6.81 -11.61 -2.28
CA LEU A 417 6.03 -12.73 -2.81
C LEU A 417 6.08 -13.95 -1.88
N GLN A 418 4.95 -14.63 -1.70
CA GLN A 418 4.81 -15.77 -0.81
C GLN A 418 5.04 -17.11 -1.51
N ASN A 419 4.67 -17.22 -2.79
CA ASN A 419 4.63 -18.49 -3.52
C ASN A 419 5.80 -18.68 -4.50
N GLY A 420 6.83 -17.83 -4.41
CA GLY A 420 8.07 -17.93 -5.18
C GLY A 420 8.41 -16.60 -5.85
N PHE A 421 9.20 -16.64 -6.92
CA PHE A 421 9.68 -15.46 -7.63
C PHE A 421 9.29 -15.50 -9.11
N ILE A 422 8.97 -14.34 -9.67
CA ILE A 422 8.56 -14.19 -11.07
C ILE A 422 9.54 -13.23 -11.76
N ARG A 423 10.08 -13.65 -12.91
CA ARG A 423 10.99 -12.83 -13.72
C ARG A 423 10.20 -11.84 -14.57
N ASN A 424 10.76 -10.65 -14.79
CA ASN A 424 10.11 -9.63 -15.62
C ASN A 424 9.95 -10.09 -17.08
N GLU A 425 10.93 -10.81 -17.62
CA GLU A 425 10.91 -11.33 -18.99
C GLU A 425 9.73 -12.30 -19.24
N ASP A 426 9.37 -13.08 -18.22
CA ASP A 426 8.29 -14.04 -18.31
C ASP A 426 6.91 -13.34 -18.24
N LEU A 427 6.80 -12.24 -17.48
CA LEU A 427 5.61 -11.37 -17.49
C LEU A 427 5.42 -10.68 -18.83
N ASP A 428 6.50 -10.19 -19.44
CA ASP A 428 6.46 -9.48 -20.71
C ASP A 428 5.99 -10.39 -21.87
N LYS A 429 6.32 -11.69 -21.82
CA LYS A 429 5.79 -12.68 -22.79
C LYS A 429 4.30 -12.94 -22.63
N ALA A 430 3.77 -12.80 -21.42
CA ALA A 430 2.37 -13.07 -21.07
C ALA A 430 1.48 -11.81 -21.10
N THR A 431 1.84 -10.79 -21.89
CA THR A 431 0.97 -9.63 -22.15
C THR A 431 -0.13 -9.98 -23.14
N LEU A 432 -1.27 -9.29 -23.08
CA LEU A 432 -2.36 -9.46 -24.05
C LEU A 432 -1.86 -9.18 -25.47
N ARG A 433 -2.13 -10.12 -26.39
CA ARG A 433 -1.76 -10.01 -27.80
C ARG A 433 -2.80 -9.19 -28.55
N SER A 434 -2.35 -8.30 -29.43
CA SER A 434 -3.22 -7.58 -30.37
C SER A 434 -3.44 -8.34 -31.69
N GLU A 435 -2.48 -9.20 -32.08
CA GLU A 435 -2.56 -10.01 -33.29
C GLU A 435 -1.97 -11.42 -33.05
N VAL A 436 -2.52 -12.41 -33.74
CA VAL A 436 -2.10 -13.82 -33.75
C VAL A 436 -1.70 -14.20 -35.18
N TYR A 437 -0.48 -14.72 -35.36
CA TYR A 437 0.05 -15.06 -36.69
C TYR A 437 0.04 -16.56 -36.95
N ALA A 438 -0.46 -16.95 -38.12
CA ALA A 438 -0.49 -18.35 -38.55
C ALA A 438 0.94 -18.95 -38.65
N SER A 439 1.91 -18.17 -39.14
CA SER A 439 3.29 -18.62 -39.31
C SER A 439 3.93 -19.11 -38.01
N ASP A 440 3.69 -18.39 -36.91
CA ASP A 440 4.31 -18.69 -35.64
C ASP A 440 3.73 -19.98 -35.06
N MET A 441 2.41 -20.15 -35.14
CA MET A 441 1.73 -21.38 -34.71
C MET A 441 2.17 -22.58 -35.54
N ILE A 442 2.29 -22.41 -36.87
CA ILE A 442 2.79 -23.48 -37.76
C ILE A 442 4.21 -23.88 -37.36
N ASN A 443 5.10 -22.91 -37.10
CA ASN A 443 6.48 -23.21 -36.67
C ASN A 443 6.50 -24.00 -35.36
N GLU A 444 5.71 -23.60 -34.35
CA GLU A 444 5.59 -24.31 -33.08
C GLU A 444 5.08 -25.75 -33.24
N ILE A 445 4.17 -25.98 -34.20
CA ILE A 445 3.61 -27.30 -34.50
C ILE A 445 4.63 -28.16 -35.27
N MET A 446 5.38 -27.56 -36.20
CA MET A 446 6.41 -28.25 -36.98
C MET A 446 7.56 -28.77 -36.12
N ASP A 447 7.78 -28.18 -34.94
CA ASP A 447 8.77 -28.61 -33.96
C ASP A 447 8.34 -29.86 -33.15
N ILE A 448 7.10 -30.35 -33.34
CA ILE A 448 6.60 -31.54 -32.65
C ILE A 448 7.15 -32.80 -33.31
N PRO A 449 7.81 -33.71 -32.57
CA PRO A 449 8.33 -34.96 -33.12
C PRO A 449 7.23 -35.79 -33.79
N GLY A 450 7.44 -36.14 -35.07
CA GLY A 450 6.49 -36.92 -35.86
C GLY A 450 5.65 -36.11 -36.83
N VAL A 451 5.66 -34.77 -36.76
CA VAL A 451 5.02 -33.89 -37.77
C VAL A 451 5.94 -33.71 -38.98
N ILE A 452 5.43 -33.94 -40.19
CA ILE A 452 6.15 -33.75 -41.46
C ILE A 452 5.79 -32.42 -42.11
N SER A 453 4.50 -32.07 -42.13
CA SER A 453 4.02 -30.81 -42.71
C SER A 453 2.63 -30.43 -42.19
N VAL A 454 2.36 -29.13 -42.13
CA VAL A 454 1.03 -28.56 -41.86
C VAL A 454 0.52 -27.85 -43.13
N THR A 455 -0.69 -28.17 -43.56
CA THR A 455 -1.34 -27.58 -44.74
C THR A 455 -2.78 -27.14 -44.41
N ASN A 456 -3.39 -26.31 -45.26
CA ASN A 456 -4.76 -25.80 -45.10
C ASN A 456 -5.06 -25.15 -43.74
N PHE A 457 -4.06 -24.48 -43.15
CA PHE A 457 -4.20 -23.81 -41.86
C PHE A 457 -5.13 -22.59 -41.95
N LEU A 458 -6.17 -22.58 -41.13
CA LEU A 458 -7.16 -21.50 -41.04
C LEU A 458 -7.44 -21.19 -39.56
N MET A 459 -7.45 -19.90 -39.23
CA MET A 459 -7.93 -19.39 -37.94
C MET A 459 -9.26 -18.70 -38.13
N THR A 460 -10.18 -18.88 -37.18
CA THR A 460 -11.46 -18.16 -37.15
C THR A 460 -11.72 -17.74 -35.72
N SER A 461 -12.02 -16.45 -35.48
CA SER A 461 -12.43 -16.00 -34.15
C SER A 461 -13.94 -15.87 -33.98
N TYR A 462 -14.37 -15.97 -32.73
CA TYR A 462 -15.77 -15.91 -32.34
C TYR A 462 -15.95 -14.97 -31.15
N ASP A 463 -17.09 -14.29 -31.14
CA ASP A 463 -17.49 -13.40 -30.05
C ASP A 463 -18.02 -14.18 -28.82
N SER A 464 -18.43 -13.45 -27.79
CA SER A 464 -18.99 -14.02 -26.56
C SER A 464 -20.30 -14.80 -26.78
N ARG A 465 -21.02 -14.59 -27.89
CA ARG A 465 -22.21 -15.37 -28.28
C ARG A 465 -21.86 -16.58 -29.14
N GLY A 466 -20.63 -16.69 -29.62
CA GLY A 466 -20.17 -17.78 -30.48
C GLY A 466 -20.47 -17.54 -31.96
N ASP A 467 -20.78 -16.31 -32.34
CA ASP A 467 -20.87 -15.88 -33.74
C ASP A 467 -19.49 -15.54 -34.28
N VAL A 468 -19.29 -15.73 -35.59
CA VAL A 468 -18.00 -15.54 -36.26
C VAL A 468 -17.69 -14.05 -36.39
N ILE A 469 -16.48 -13.66 -35.99
CA ILE A 469 -15.92 -12.35 -36.28
C ILE A 469 -15.19 -12.45 -37.62
N TYR A 470 -15.68 -11.76 -38.64
CA TYR A 470 -15.12 -11.83 -39.98
C TYR A 470 -13.91 -10.91 -40.13
N HIS A 471 -12.77 -11.52 -40.44
CA HIS A 471 -11.51 -10.80 -40.68
C HIS A 471 -11.15 -10.82 -42.18
N SER A 472 -10.38 -9.82 -42.60
CA SER A 472 -9.98 -9.66 -44.01
C SER A 472 -8.71 -10.42 -44.39
N ARG A 473 -7.92 -10.92 -43.41
CA ARG A 473 -6.60 -11.53 -43.61
C ARG A 473 -6.57 -12.97 -43.09
N PRO A 474 -6.16 -13.97 -43.89
CA PRO A 474 -6.12 -15.37 -43.44
C PRO A 474 -4.85 -15.74 -42.64
N TRP A 475 -3.76 -14.96 -42.75
CA TRP A 475 -2.47 -15.25 -42.10
C TRP A 475 -2.24 -14.50 -40.77
N ALA A 476 -3.06 -13.49 -40.48
CA ALA A 476 -2.99 -12.67 -39.28
C ALA A 476 -4.41 -12.43 -38.77
N LEU A 477 -4.66 -12.82 -37.53
CA LEU A 477 -5.93 -12.67 -36.85
C LEU A 477 -5.81 -11.52 -35.84
N PRO A 478 -6.43 -10.35 -36.07
CA PRO A 478 -6.47 -9.29 -35.08
C PRO A 478 -7.40 -9.71 -33.94
N ILE A 479 -6.98 -9.43 -32.72
CA ILE A 479 -7.74 -9.68 -31.50
C ILE A 479 -8.31 -8.34 -31.02
N THR A 480 -9.56 -8.35 -30.54
CA THR A 480 -10.17 -7.17 -29.94
C THR A 480 -9.30 -6.65 -28.79
N GLU A 481 -9.11 -5.33 -28.73
CA GLU A 481 -8.29 -4.70 -27.70
C GLU A 481 -8.77 -5.12 -26.29
N GLY A 482 -7.83 -5.42 -25.40
CA GLY A 482 -8.13 -5.87 -24.04
C GLY A 482 -8.70 -7.29 -23.91
N HIS A 483 -8.86 -8.03 -25.01
CA HIS A 483 -9.32 -9.42 -24.99
C HIS A 483 -8.15 -10.41 -24.97
N GLN A 484 -8.35 -11.54 -24.31
CA GLN A 484 -7.43 -12.67 -24.31
C GLN A 484 -7.86 -13.68 -25.38
N PRO A 485 -7.00 -14.05 -26.34
CA PRO A 485 -7.32 -15.11 -27.28
C PRO A 485 -7.25 -16.48 -26.59
N ARG A 486 -8.29 -17.30 -26.75
CA ARG A 486 -8.31 -18.68 -26.21
C ARG A 486 -8.66 -19.70 -27.28
N LEU A 487 -8.04 -20.88 -27.22
CA LEU A 487 -8.31 -21.95 -28.17
C LEU A 487 -9.73 -22.49 -28.01
N TYR A 488 -10.54 -22.37 -29.05
CA TYR A 488 -11.88 -22.94 -29.10
C TYR A 488 -11.84 -24.37 -29.62
N LEU A 489 -11.52 -25.31 -28.74
CA LEU A 489 -11.25 -26.70 -29.10
C LEU A 489 -12.45 -27.38 -29.79
N GLN A 490 -13.67 -27.17 -29.29
CA GLN A 490 -14.90 -27.81 -29.81
C GLN A 490 -15.25 -27.36 -31.25
N ARG A 491 -14.73 -26.21 -31.69
CA ARG A 491 -14.87 -25.70 -33.07
C ARG A 491 -13.61 -25.87 -33.91
N SER A 492 -12.52 -26.37 -33.33
CA SER A 492 -11.29 -26.66 -34.05
C SER A 492 -11.36 -28.01 -34.76
N LYS A 493 -10.65 -28.16 -35.87
CA LYS A 493 -10.62 -29.39 -36.66
C LYS A 493 -9.20 -29.73 -37.08
N PHE A 494 -8.74 -30.91 -36.64
CA PHE A 494 -7.44 -31.45 -37.00
C PHE A 494 -7.67 -32.70 -37.85
N LEU A 495 -7.12 -32.71 -39.06
CA LEU A 495 -7.14 -33.89 -39.94
C LEU A 495 -5.73 -34.42 -40.08
N PHE A 496 -5.54 -35.69 -39.74
CA PHE A 496 -4.23 -36.33 -39.77
C PHE A 496 -4.09 -37.21 -41.00
N PHE A 497 -2.92 -37.16 -41.63
CA PHE A 497 -2.58 -37.96 -42.79
C PHE A 497 -1.31 -38.77 -42.51
N LYS A 498 -1.31 -40.03 -42.92
CA LYS A 498 -0.09 -40.86 -42.96
C LYS A 498 0.04 -41.49 -44.33
N ASN A 499 1.14 -41.20 -45.02
CA ASN A 499 1.36 -41.60 -46.41
C ASN A 499 0.22 -41.12 -47.34
N GLY A 500 -0.34 -39.93 -47.06
CA GLY A 500 -1.45 -39.35 -47.83
C GLY A 500 -2.84 -39.96 -47.58
N TYR A 501 -2.99 -40.89 -46.63
CA TYR A 501 -4.30 -41.43 -46.23
C TYR A 501 -4.81 -40.73 -44.97
N PRO A 502 -6.10 -40.30 -44.91
CA PRO A 502 -6.66 -39.65 -43.73
C PRO A 502 -6.90 -40.65 -42.60
N PHE A 503 -6.50 -40.29 -41.39
CA PHE A 503 -6.75 -41.02 -40.15
C PHE A 503 -7.57 -40.15 -39.20
N LEU A 504 -8.54 -40.78 -38.54
CA LEU A 504 -9.22 -40.21 -37.38
C LEU A 504 -8.51 -40.74 -36.13
N LYS A 505 -8.55 -39.96 -35.05
CA LYS A 505 -8.18 -40.46 -33.71
C LYS A 505 -8.99 -41.71 -33.36
N ALA A 506 -8.33 -42.66 -32.72
CA ALA A 506 -8.89 -43.92 -32.29
C ALA A 506 -9.61 -43.80 -30.94
N SER A 507 -9.14 -42.94 -30.03
CA SER A 507 -9.74 -42.79 -28.70
C SER A 507 -9.74 -41.34 -28.17
N ASN A 508 -10.93 -40.81 -27.87
CA ASN A 508 -11.07 -39.53 -27.18
C ASN A 508 -10.62 -39.59 -25.71
N GLU A 509 -10.74 -40.76 -25.07
CA GLU A 509 -10.35 -40.94 -23.66
C GLU A 509 -8.83 -40.85 -23.48
N GLU A 510 -8.08 -41.46 -24.40
CA GLU A 510 -6.60 -41.43 -24.40
C GLU A 510 -6.06 -40.02 -24.69
N LEU A 511 -6.66 -39.33 -25.67
CA LEU A 511 -6.35 -37.93 -25.94
C LEU A 511 -6.58 -37.06 -24.70
N ASN A 512 -7.75 -37.17 -24.05
CA ASN A 512 -8.09 -36.37 -22.88
C ASN A 512 -7.16 -36.67 -21.68
N ALA A 513 -6.81 -37.94 -21.44
CA ALA A 513 -5.86 -38.32 -20.40
C ALA A 513 -4.47 -37.73 -20.67
N THR A 514 -4.01 -37.77 -21.93
CA THR A 514 -2.72 -37.20 -22.35
C THR A 514 -2.72 -35.68 -22.23
N LEU A 515 -3.81 -35.01 -22.66
CA LEU A 515 -3.99 -33.56 -22.49
C LEU A 515 -3.96 -33.16 -21.02
N GLN A 516 -4.65 -33.90 -20.15
CA GLN A 516 -4.67 -33.64 -18.72
C GLN A 516 -3.26 -33.78 -18.12
N PHE A 517 -2.49 -34.80 -18.53
CA PHE A 517 -1.10 -34.96 -18.10
C PHE A 517 -0.19 -33.82 -18.59
N LEU A 518 -0.29 -33.44 -19.86
CA LEU A 518 0.51 -32.35 -20.43
C LEU A 518 0.18 -30.99 -19.81
N ARG A 519 -1.11 -30.69 -19.60
CA ARG A 519 -1.55 -29.48 -18.89
C ARG A 519 -1.11 -29.51 -17.43
N GLY A 520 -1.27 -30.63 -16.72
CA GLY A 520 -0.84 -30.77 -15.32
C GLY A 520 0.66 -30.60 -15.10
N ASN A 521 1.51 -31.03 -16.05
CA ASN A 521 2.96 -30.77 -15.98
C ASN A 521 3.33 -29.29 -16.20
N ARG A 522 2.42 -28.50 -16.78
CA ARG A 522 2.60 -27.07 -17.10
C ARG A 522 1.88 -26.16 -16.11
N GLU A 523 0.84 -26.67 -15.44
CA GLU A 523 0.25 -26.05 -14.26
C GLU A 523 1.29 -26.06 -13.14
N HIS A 524 1.99 -24.95 -12.99
CA HIS A 524 2.86 -24.76 -11.84
C HIS A 524 1.99 -24.63 -10.60
N MET A 525 2.11 -25.61 -9.69
CA MET A 525 1.56 -25.46 -8.35
C MET A 525 2.29 -24.30 -7.67
N LYS A 526 1.58 -23.21 -7.38
CA LYS A 526 1.98 -22.24 -6.36
C LYS A 526 2.23 -23.03 -5.09
N THR A 527 3.48 -23.34 -4.83
CA THR A 527 3.81 -24.33 -3.81
C THR A 527 3.84 -23.58 -2.49
N ALA A 528 2.73 -23.60 -1.76
CA ALA A 528 2.66 -23.01 -0.44
C ALA A 528 3.78 -23.61 0.45
N GLY A 529 4.55 -22.76 1.12
CA GLY A 529 5.61 -23.19 2.04
C GLY A 529 7.03 -23.28 1.45
N VAL A 530 7.28 -22.72 0.26
CA VAL A 530 8.66 -22.55 -0.24
C VAL A 530 9.39 -21.53 0.63
N LYS A 531 10.62 -21.85 1.02
CA LYS A 531 11.48 -20.94 1.77
C LYS A 531 11.98 -19.81 0.86
N ASN A 532 11.43 -18.62 1.05
CA ASN A 532 11.80 -17.39 0.33
C ASN A 532 12.78 -16.50 1.12
N THR A 533 13.41 -17.04 2.17
CA THR A 533 14.37 -16.32 3.01
C THR A 533 15.79 -16.90 2.86
N LEU A 534 16.79 -16.03 3.01
CA LEU A 534 18.20 -16.44 3.03
C LEU A 534 18.55 -17.04 4.39
N ASP A 535 19.44 -18.03 4.38
CA ASP A 535 19.95 -18.63 5.61
C ASP A 535 20.86 -17.66 6.37
N LEU A 536 20.60 -17.51 7.67
CA LEU A 536 21.47 -16.76 8.56
C LEU A 536 22.76 -17.56 8.84
N PRO A 537 23.91 -16.88 8.94
CA PRO A 537 25.17 -17.55 9.26
C PRO A 537 25.14 -18.05 10.72
N VAL A 538 25.44 -19.34 10.92
CA VAL A 538 25.53 -19.95 12.26
C VAL A 538 26.98 -19.95 12.74
N GLY A 539 27.22 -19.31 13.89
CA GLY A 539 28.51 -19.25 14.59
C GLY A 539 28.46 -19.82 16.00
N GLU A 540 29.63 -20.01 16.60
CA GLU A 540 29.79 -20.50 17.98
C GLU A 540 29.91 -19.32 18.95
N VAL A 541 29.11 -19.32 20.02
CA VAL A 541 29.22 -18.32 21.09
C VAL A 541 30.50 -18.57 21.88
N ARG A 542 31.33 -17.53 22.01
CA ARG A 542 32.60 -17.57 22.75
C ARG A 542 32.58 -16.55 23.88
N ASP A 543 33.29 -16.86 24.96
CA ASP A 543 33.63 -15.89 26.00
C ASP A 543 34.96 -15.24 25.65
N PHE A 544 34.93 -13.96 25.28
CA PHE A 544 36.12 -13.20 24.98
C PHE A 544 36.71 -12.52 26.21
N GLU A 545 35.97 -12.35 27.31
CA GLU A 545 36.46 -11.69 28.53
C GLU A 545 37.26 -12.61 29.46
N ASP A 546 37.22 -13.93 29.22
CA ASP A 546 38.09 -14.89 29.91
C ASP A 546 39.56 -14.45 29.81
N TYR A 547 40.21 -14.27 30.96
CA TYR A 547 41.49 -13.59 31.01
C TYR A 547 42.46 -14.29 31.96
N TYR A 548 43.63 -14.64 31.41
CA TYR A 548 44.75 -15.13 32.19
C TYR A 548 45.77 -14.00 32.41
N PRO A 549 46.01 -13.57 33.66
CA PRO A 549 46.90 -12.43 33.94
C PRO A 549 48.34 -12.65 33.46
N VAL A 550 48.93 -11.60 32.87
CA VAL A 550 50.34 -11.63 32.46
C VAL A 550 51.25 -11.80 33.68
N GLN A 551 50.87 -11.20 34.82
CA GLN A 551 51.51 -11.38 36.13
C GLN A 551 51.73 -12.85 36.51
N TYR A 552 50.80 -13.74 36.16
CA TYR A 552 50.90 -15.17 36.49
C TYR A 552 51.87 -15.93 35.58
N SER A 553 52.23 -15.35 34.44
CA SER A 553 53.23 -15.90 33.52
C SER A 553 54.68 -15.53 33.91
N PHE A 554 54.87 -14.69 34.94
CA PHE A 554 56.21 -14.38 35.44
C PHE A 554 56.81 -15.56 36.23
N PRO A 555 58.14 -15.72 36.22
CA PRO A 555 58.81 -16.70 37.07
C PRO A 555 58.47 -16.51 38.56
N ALA A 556 58.32 -17.61 39.29
CA ALA A 556 57.93 -17.59 40.71
C ALA A 556 58.86 -16.74 41.60
N THR A 557 60.11 -16.52 41.19
CA THR A 557 61.07 -15.66 41.89
C THR A 557 60.60 -14.20 42.01
N TYR A 558 59.73 -13.72 41.11
CA TYR A 558 59.16 -12.37 41.17
C TYR A 558 58.10 -12.22 42.26
N GLY A 559 57.51 -13.32 42.75
CA GLY A 559 56.53 -13.31 43.84
C GLY A 559 55.17 -12.73 43.49
N ILE A 560 54.84 -12.67 42.19
CA ILE A 560 53.58 -12.13 41.65
C ILE A 560 52.76 -13.18 40.89
N SER A 561 53.27 -14.41 40.78
CA SER A 561 52.58 -15.56 40.22
C SER A 561 51.39 -15.99 41.09
N GLU A 562 50.56 -16.90 40.59
CA GLU A 562 49.38 -17.43 41.29
C GLU A 562 49.71 -17.97 42.70
N SER A 563 50.86 -18.62 42.88
CA SER A 563 51.30 -19.14 44.19
C SER A 563 51.76 -18.07 45.18
N GLY A 564 51.86 -16.80 44.76
CA GLY A 564 52.25 -15.67 45.60
C GLY A 564 53.64 -15.81 46.25
N LEU A 565 53.79 -15.16 47.40
CA LEU A 565 54.97 -15.26 48.25
C LEU A 565 54.67 -16.15 49.48
N PRO A 566 55.63 -16.96 49.97
CA PRO A 566 55.44 -17.79 51.16
C PRO A 566 55.10 -17.01 52.45
N ASP A 567 54.36 -17.65 53.35
CA ASP A 567 54.02 -17.15 54.69
C ASP A 567 55.26 -17.08 55.59
N GLY A 568 56.03 -16.00 55.47
CA GLY A 568 57.28 -15.79 56.23
C GLY A 568 58.26 -14.81 55.59
N VAL A 569 57.99 -14.36 54.36
CA VAL A 569 58.81 -13.32 53.71
C VAL A 569 58.70 -11.96 54.39
N SER A 570 59.75 -11.14 54.30
CA SER A 570 59.81 -9.80 54.91
C SER A 570 58.76 -8.85 54.32
N ASP A 571 58.32 -7.87 55.12
CA ASP A 571 57.36 -6.85 54.66
C ASP A 571 57.90 -6.02 53.49
N LEU A 572 59.22 -5.79 53.44
CA LEU A 572 59.88 -5.17 52.29
C LEU A 572 59.70 -6.01 51.02
N ARG A 573 59.83 -7.35 51.11
CA ARG A 573 59.65 -8.23 49.94
C ARG A 573 58.20 -8.24 49.48
N LYS A 574 57.25 -8.24 50.41
CA LYS A 574 55.81 -8.11 50.11
C LYS A 574 55.53 -6.76 49.43
N ALA A 575 56.11 -5.66 49.92
CA ALA A 575 55.97 -4.34 49.34
C ALA A 575 56.57 -4.25 47.91
N GLN A 576 57.74 -4.84 47.67
CA GLN A 576 58.35 -4.91 46.34
C GLN A 576 57.50 -5.70 45.34
N ALA A 577 56.95 -6.84 45.75
CA ALA A 577 56.04 -7.61 44.91
C ALA A 577 54.76 -6.81 44.61
N ARG A 578 54.17 -6.15 45.61
CA ARG A 578 53.03 -5.24 45.42
C ARG A 578 53.35 -4.08 44.47
N GLN A 579 54.54 -3.50 44.54
CA GLN A 579 54.99 -2.45 43.63
C GLN A 579 55.07 -2.96 42.18
N MET A 580 55.58 -4.17 41.96
CA MET A 580 55.60 -4.80 40.63
C MET A 580 54.19 -5.10 40.13
N LYS A 581 53.30 -5.65 40.99
CA LYS A 581 51.88 -5.85 40.65
C LYS A 581 51.24 -4.53 40.22
N ALA A 582 51.46 -3.45 40.97
CA ALA A 582 50.94 -2.12 40.64
C ALA A 582 51.50 -1.55 39.33
N TYR A 583 52.78 -1.80 39.01
CA TYR A 583 53.37 -1.42 37.73
C TYR A 583 52.72 -2.16 36.54
N LEU A 584 52.50 -3.47 36.68
CA LEU A 584 51.91 -4.30 35.61
C LEU A 584 50.40 -4.05 35.42
N LEU A 585 49.70 -3.63 36.47
CA LEU A 585 48.26 -3.37 36.47
C LEU A 585 47.79 -2.43 35.36
N PHE A 586 48.60 -1.44 34.99
CA PHE A 586 48.29 -0.54 33.87
C PHE A 586 48.16 -1.29 32.54
N PHE A 587 49.09 -2.21 32.26
CA PHE A 587 49.10 -3.00 31.04
C PHE A 587 47.98 -4.05 31.05
N GLU A 588 47.80 -4.74 32.19
CA GLU A 588 46.72 -5.71 32.40
C GLU A 588 45.35 -5.08 32.11
N GLN A 589 45.12 -3.87 32.61
CA GLN A 589 43.86 -3.17 32.40
C GLN A 589 43.62 -2.79 30.93
N ILE A 590 44.68 -2.51 30.16
CA ILE A 590 44.57 -2.26 28.71
C ILE A 590 44.16 -3.55 27.97
N LEU A 591 44.76 -4.68 28.32
CA LEU A 591 44.46 -5.99 27.72
C LEU A 591 43.00 -6.39 28.00
N VAL A 592 42.58 -6.29 29.26
CA VAL A 592 41.20 -6.62 29.66
C VAL A 592 40.17 -5.68 29.02
N ASN A 593 40.47 -4.38 28.91
CA ASN A 593 39.58 -3.46 28.21
C ASN A 593 39.46 -3.79 26.71
N TYR A 594 40.52 -4.32 26.08
CA TYR A 594 40.44 -4.79 24.70
C TYR A 594 39.53 -6.02 24.58
N LEU A 595 39.67 -6.99 25.49
CA LEU A 595 38.79 -8.17 25.55
C LEU A 595 37.32 -7.78 25.78
N ALA A 596 37.07 -6.84 26.68
CA ALA A 596 35.73 -6.27 26.89
C ALA A 596 35.19 -5.61 25.61
N GLN A 597 36.03 -4.85 24.89
CA GLN A 597 35.63 -4.27 23.60
C GLN A 597 35.27 -5.35 22.57
N LEU A 598 36.01 -6.47 22.53
CA LEU A 598 35.75 -7.58 21.62
C LEU A 598 34.46 -8.31 21.99
N GLN A 599 34.23 -8.57 23.28
CA GLN A 599 33.00 -9.19 23.81
C GLN A 599 31.75 -8.38 23.43
N HIS A 600 31.81 -7.07 23.60
CA HIS A 600 30.66 -6.18 23.48
C HIS A 600 30.57 -5.48 22.12
N ILE A 601 31.38 -5.86 21.12
CA ILE A 601 31.37 -5.21 19.80
C ILE A 601 29.99 -5.26 19.11
N GLY A 602 29.21 -6.32 19.35
CA GLY A 602 27.85 -6.45 18.83
C GLY A 602 26.86 -5.45 19.44
N GLU A 603 27.11 -4.95 20.65
CA GLU A 603 26.27 -3.91 21.27
C GLU A 603 26.28 -2.60 20.48
N LEU A 604 27.32 -2.35 19.69
CA LEU A 604 27.35 -1.20 18.79
C LEU A 604 26.24 -1.28 17.72
N PHE A 605 25.83 -2.46 17.29
CA PHE A 605 24.82 -2.61 16.25
C PHE A 605 23.39 -2.61 16.79
N ILE A 606 23.22 -2.63 18.12
CA ILE A 606 21.91 -2.60 18.77
C ILE A 606 21.25 -1.23 18.55
N LEU A 607 20.00 -1.27 18.10
CA LEU A 607 19.11 -0.13 17.98
C LEU A 607 18.41 0.07 19.33
N ASP A 608 19.06 0.78 20.25
CA ASP A 608 18.50 1.13 21.56
C ASP A 608 18.98 2.53 21.96
N GLU A 609 18.03 3.42 22.29
CA GLU A 609 18.31 4.81 22.66
C GLU A 609 19.07 4.92 23.99
N THR A 610 18.97 3.89 24.85
CA THR A 610 19.70 3.84 26.13
C THR A 610 21.17 3.43 25.96
N LYS A 611 21.54 2.87 24.81
CA LYS A 611 22.90 2.43 24.49
C LYS A 611 23.71 3.59 23.93
N THR A 612 24.25 4.39 24.84
CA THR A 612 25.03 5.61 24.55
C THR A 612 26.54 5.39 24.41
N ARG A 613 27.02 4.21 24.78
CA ARG A 613 28.45 3.89 24.87
C ARG A 613 29.01 3.33 23.56
N SER A 614 30.28 3.61 23.30
CA SER A 614 31.04 3.07 22.16
C SER A 614 32.30 2.30 22.58
N TYR A 615 32.82 2.57 23.78
CA TYR A 615 33.88 1.78 24.38
C TYR A 615 33.37 0.99 25.58
N PHE A 616 33.91 -0.20 25.76
CA PHE A 616 33.57 -1.08 26.89
C PHE A 616 34.82 -1.33 27.74
N THR A 617 34.61 -1.42 29.05
CA THR A 617 35.68 -1.66 30.03
C THR A 617 35.22 -2.69 31.05
N ARG A 618 36.17 -3.49 31.53
CA ARG A 618 35.97 -4.43 32.63
C ARG A 618 37.04 -4.16 33.68
N LEU A 619 36.61 -3.84 34.90
CA LEU A 619 37.54 -3.63 36.02
C LEU A 619 38.02 -5.00 36.53
N LEU A 620 39.35 -5.18 36.64
CA LEU A 620 39.95 -6.39 37.22
C LEU A 620 39.57 -6.52 38.70
N GLY A 621 39.19 -7.72 39.13
CA GLY A 621 38.84 -8.04 40.51
C GLY A 621 39.80 -9.02 41.17
N ASN A 622 39.58 -9.30 42.47
CA ASN A 622 40.40 -10.27 43.21
C ASN A 622 40.28 -11.72 42.68
N ALA A 623 39.23 -12.01 41.91
CA ALA A 623 39.07 -13.27 41.21
C ALA A 623 40.02 -13.40 40.00
N ASP A 624 40.38 -12.29 39.35
CA ASP A 624 41.34 -12.26 38.25
C ASP A 624 42.77 -12.30 38.80
N VAL A 625 43.09 -11.37 39.72
CA VAL A 625 44.41 -11.24 40.34
C VAL A 625 44.28 -11.11 41.84
N GLU A 626 44.95 -11.98 42.59
CA GLU A 626 44.84 -12.01 44.04
C GLU A 626 45.30 -10.68 44.68
N ASN A 627 44.45 -10.13 45.55
CA ASN A 627 44.63 -8.87 46.28
C ASN A 627 44.82 -7.62 45.39
N ILE A 628 44.29 -7.63 44.16
CA ILE A 628 44.39 -6.48 43.25
C ILE A 628 43.56 -5.28 43.73
N THR A 629 42.44 -5.50 44.41
CA THR A 629 41.57 -4.40 44.87
C THR A 629 42.26 -3.49 45.88
N ASP A 630 43.23 -4.02 46.63
CA ASP A 630 44.02 -3.28 47.61
C ASP A 630 44.96 -2.25 46.94
N LEU A 631 45.22 -2.40 45.65
CA LEU A 631 46.06 -1.50 44.86
C LEU A 631 45.25 -0.35 44.23
N TYR A 632 43.92 -0.41 44.27
CA TYR A 632 43.07 0.64 43.73
C TYR A 632 42.83 1.77 44.73
N PHE A 633 42.60 2.96 44.19
CA PHE A 633 42.02 4.04 44.99
C PHE A 633 40.60 3.63 45.42
N PRO A 634 40.17 3.91 46.67
CA PRO A 634 38.85 3.52 47.18
C PRO A 634 37.65 4.04 46.36
N THR A 635 37.87 5.08 45.55
CA THR A 635 36.86 5.71 44.70
C THR A 635 36.73 5.07 43.31
N LEU A 636 37.65 4.18 42.93
CA LEU A 636 37.63 3.50 41.64
C LEU A 636 36.66 2.30 41.69
N ASN A 637 35.70 2.29 40.76
CA ASN A 637 34.81 1.17 40.51
C ASN A 637 34.57 1.05 38.99
N ALA A 638 33.87 0.01 38.55
CA ALA A 638 33.63 -0.24 37.13
C ALA A 638 32.95 0.93 36.41
N ALA A 639 31.96 1.57 37.03
CA ALA A 639 31.29 2.75 36.45
C ALA A 639 32.27 3.93 36.30
N LYS A 640 33.09 4.19 37.31
CA LYS A 640 34.08 5.26 37.26
C LYS A 640 35.18 5.01 36.23
N LEU A 641 35.65 3.77 36.10
CA LEU A 641 36.61 3.37 35.06
C LEU A 641 36.02 3.61 33.66
N GLN A 642 34.76 3.21 33.47
CA GLN A 642 34.04 3.41 32.22
C GLN A 642 33.90 4.90 31.88
N ASP A 643 33.52 5.74 32.84
CA ASP A 643 33.39 7.20 32.65
C ASP A 643 34.74 7.86 32.33
N LEU A 644 35.84 7.35 32.88
CA LEU A 644 37.20 7.81 32.57
C LEU A 644 37.62 7.43 31.14
N LYS A 645 37.28 6.21 30.70
CA LYS A 645 37.58 5.75 29.34
C LYS A 645 36.72 6.45 28.29
N GLU A 646 35.47 6.70 28.62
CA GLU A 646 34.47 7.29 27.76
C GLU A 646 33.65 8.35 28.53
N PRO A 647 34.15 9.60 28.58
CA PRO A 647 33.36 10.71 29.11
C PRO A 647 32.08 10.91 28.30
N GLY A 648 30.95 11.18 28.97
CA GLY A 648 29.59 11.19 28.39
C GLY A 648 29.47 11.87 27.02
N GLN A 649 29.85 13.14 26.92
CA GLN A 649 29.78 13.90 25.66
C GLN A 649 30.61 13.27 24.53
N SER A 650 31.84 12.84 24.81
CA SER A 650 32.73 12.25 23.80
C SER A 650 32.26 10.88 23.34
N GLY A 651 31.65 10.11 24.24
CA GLY A 651 31.03 8.83 23.94
C GLY A 651 29.82 8.97 23.04
N LEU A 652 28.92 9.90 23.39
CA LEU A 652 27.75 10.22 22.58
C LEU A 652 28.12 10.70 21.16
N ALA A 653 29.18 11.51 21.04
CA ALA A 653 29.66 11.96 19.74
C ALA A 653 30.14 10.79 18.86
N ARG A 654 30.94 9.86 19.42
CA ARG A 654 31.39 8.65 18.71
C ARG A 654 30.22 7.72 18.38
N ARG A 655 29.28 7.56 19.32
CA ARG A 655 28.07 6.77 19.10
C ARG A 655 27.26 7.32 17.94
N ASN A 656 27.06 8.64 17.87
CA ASN A 656 26.40 9.29 16.74
C ASN A 656 27.10 9.04 15.40
N GLN A 657 28.44 9.14 15.37
CA GLN A 657 29.22 8.82 14.15
C GLN A 657 29.06 7.37 13.71
N PHE A 658 29.00 6.44 14.66
CA PHE A 658 28.72 5.03 14.37
C PHE A 658 27.32 4.85 13.77
N MET A 659 26.32 5.54 14.32
CA MET A 659 24.96 5.53 13.77
C MET A 659 24.90 6.15 12.37
N ASP A 660 25.68 7.19 12.10
CA ASP A 660 25.81 7.77 10.75
C ASP A 660 26.37 6.75 9.76
N HIS A 661 27.37 5.96 10.18
CA HIS A 661 27.88 4.86 9.36
C HIS A 661 26.82 3.78 9.09
N LEU A 662 25.98 3.44 10.08
CA LEU A 662 24.88 2.48 9.88
C LEU A 662 23.83 3.01 8.90
N MET A 663 23.42 4.27 9.04
CA MET A 663 22.44 4.91 8.15
C MET A 663 22.98 5.05 6.72
N ALA A 664 24.27 5.31 6.55
CA ALA A 664 24.91 5.42 5.24
C ALA A 664 24.80 4.12 4.41
N ARG A 665 24.63 2.95 5.03
CA ARG A 665 24.36 1.68 4.33
C ARG A 665 23.05 1.72 3.54
N PHE A 666 22.12 2.57 3.96
CA PHE A 666 20.82 2.78 3.34
C PHE A 666 20.74 4.11 2.57
N ALA A 667 21.88 4.79 2.40
CA ALA A 667 21.99 6.13 1.79
C ALA A 667 21.19 7.22 2.53
N GLU A 668 20.99 7.08 3.85
CA GLU A 668 20.25 8.03 4.68
C GLU A 668 21.20 8.95 5.47
N ASN A 669 20.78 10.19 5.71
CA ASN A 669 21.54 11.16 6.53
C ASN A 669 20.61 12.08 7.34
N PHE A 670 21.13 12.66 8.43
CA PHE A 670 20.41 13.59 9.33
C PHE A 670 21.16 14.92 9.48
N THR A 671 21.94 15.32 8.48
CA THR A 671 22.80 16.52 8.56
C THR A 671 21.97 17.78 8.76
N ASP A 672 20.89 17.95 8.00
CA ASP A 672 20.02 19.13 8.08
C ASP A 672 19.29 19.22 9.44
N TYR A 673 18.84 18.08 9.97
CA TYR A 673 18.26 18.02 11.31
C TYR A 673 19.28 18.39 12.39
N ALA A 674 20.51 17.90 12.28
CA ALA A 674 21.58 18.26 13.21
C ALA A 674 21.95 19.76 13.13
N LEU A 675 21.92 20.35 11.93
CA LEU A 675 22.12 21.79 11.73
C LEU A 675 20.98 22.61 12.33
N LEU A 676 19.74 22.15 12.23
CA LEU A 676 18.60 22.77 12.89
C LEU A 676 18.78 22.79 14.42
N GLN A 677 19.31 21.71 14.98
CA GLN A 677 19.59 21.59 16.41
C GLN A 677 20.86 22.35 16.84
N TYR A 678 21.57 23.04 15.94
CA TYR A 678 22.88 23.62 16.23
C TYR A 678 22.87 24.64 17.37
N SER A 679 21.83 25.47 17.49
CA SER A 679 21.69 26.42 18.60
C SER A 679 21.50 25.73 19.96
N GLU A 680 20.71 24.65 20.00
CA GLU A 680 20.52 23.81 21.20
C GLU A 680 21.80 23.04 21.54
N ILE A 681 22.52 22.55 20.51
CA ILE A 681 23.84 21.93 20.66
C ILE A 681 24.84 22.93 21.28
N GLN A 682 24.83 24.21 20.90
CA GLN A 682 25.73 25.20 21.50
C GLN A 682 25.41 25.47 22.98
N ALA A 683 24.14 25.44 23.37
CA ALA A 683 23.71 25.68 24.74
C ALA A 683 23.92 24.46 25.66
N ASN A 684 23.61 23.24 25.19
CA ASN A 684 23.78 21.99 25.92
C ASN A 684 24.10 20.81 24.98
N LYS A 685 25.40 20.62 24.70
CA LYS A 685 25.92 19.62 23.76
C LYS A 685 25.53 18.18 24.10
N GLU A 686 25.47 17.83 25.38
CA GLU A 686 25.25 16.44 25.81
C GLU A 686 23.80 16.02 25.55
N THR A 687 22.83 16.84 25.98
CA THR A 687 21.40 16.58 25.74
C THR A 687 21.09 16.54 24.25
N ALA A 688 21.60 17.49 23.46
CA ALA A 688 21.33 17.52 22.03
C ALA A 688 21.92 16.31 21.28
N LEU A 689 23.08 15.80 21.69
CA LEU A 689 23.65 14.57 21.13
C LEU A 689 22.86 13.31 21.51
N ALA A 690 22.30 13.27 22.72
CA ALA A 690 21.42 12.20 23.17
C ALA A 690 20.09 12.19 22.40
N ASP A 691 19.50 13.36 22.19
CA ASP A 691 18.28 13.51 21.39
C ASP A 691 18.52 13.11 19.92
N LEU A 692 19.64 13.53 19.32
CA LEU A 692 20.02 13.12 17.97
C LEU A 692 20.19 11.59 17.85
N LEU A 693 20.83 10.96 18.85
CA LEU A 693 20.98 9.51 18.89
C LEU A 693 19.62 8.80 18.95
N LYS A 694 18.70 9.32 19.77
CA LYS A 694 17.33 8.82 19.88
C LYS A 694 16.59 8.88 18.54
N VAL A 695 16.64 10.02 17.85
CA VAL A 695 15.99 10.19 16.53
C VAL A 695 16.56 9.21 15.51
N LYS A 696 17.89 9.11 15.38
CA LYS A 696 18.54 8.16 14.47
C LYS A 696 18.18 6.71 14.77
N THR A 697 18.12 6.34 16.05
CA THR A 697 17.74 5.00 16.50
C THR A 697 16.30 4.68 16.11
N ASN A 698 15.37 5.60 16.39
CA ASN A 698 13.95 5.41 16.08
C ASN A 698 13.71 5.34 14.56
N PHE A 699 14.43 6.15 13.78
CA PHE A 699 14.40 6.08 12.32
C PHE A 699 14.86 4.71 11.80
N LEU A 700 16.01 4.21 12.26
CA LEU A 700 16.50 2.88 11.86
C LEU A 700 15.56 1.74 12.29
N LYS A 701 14.94 1.83 13.47
CA LYS A 701 13.91 0.86 13.90
C LYS A 701 12.69 0.85 12.97
N ALA A 702 12.25 2.02 12.53
CA ALA A 702 11.11 2.16 11.64
C ALA A 702 11.44 1.80 10.18
N TYR A 703 12.74 1.78 9.83
CA TYR A 703 13.22 1.68 8.45
C TYR A 703 12.69 0.47 7.65
N PRO A 704 12.69 -0.77 8.19
CA PRO A 704 12.19 -1.95 7.45
C PRO A 704 10.71 -1.84 7.09
N LYS A 705 9.92 -1.08 7.87
CA LYS A 705 8.51 -0.82 7.58
C LYS A 705 8.34 0.40 6.67
N ALA A 706 9.07 1.47 6.93
CA ALA A 706 8.90 2.76 6.24
C ALA A 706 9.47 2.78 4.82
N SER A 707 10.63 2.14 4.60
CA SER A 707 11.33 2.16 3.30
C SER A 707 10.58 1.43 2.17
N PRO A 708 10.09 0.19 2.34
CA PRO A 708 9.36 -0.50 1.27
C PRO A 708 8.00 0.16 0.98
N ASN A 709 7.37 0.75 2.00
CA ASN A 709 6.01 1.30 1.89
C ASN A 709 5.96 2.77 1.46
N ARG A 710 7.06 3.38 0.99
CA ARG A 710 7.12 4.82 0.67
C ARG A 710 5.94 5.36 -0.15
N ALA A 711 5.55 4.63 -1.21
CA ALA A 711 4.43 5.02 -2.07
C ALA A 711 3.06 4.53 -1.57
N ARG A 712 3.02 3.61 -0.61
CA ARG A 712 1.80 2.97 -0.13
C ARG A 712 0.91 3.99 0.58
N ALA A 713 -0.34 4.05 0.16
CA ALA A 713 -1.39 4.86 0.75
C ALA A 713 -2.18 4.10 1.82
N ILE A 714 -3.19 4.76 2.38
CA ILE A 714 -4.15 4.10 3.27
C ILE A 714 -5.08 3.18 2.46
N ASP A 715 -5.45 2.06 3.06
CA ASP A 715 -6.57 1.24 2.57
C ASP A 715 -7.87 1.86 3.09
N HIS A 716 -8.61 2.52 2.19
CA HIS A 716 -9.86 3.18 2.54
C HIS A 716 -11.08 2.24 2.48
N THR A 717 -10.90 0.96 2.17
CA THR A 717 -11.98 -0.01 1.96
C THR A 717 -12.23 -0.93 3.15
N ILE A 718 -11.33 -0.93 4.14
CA ILE A 718 -11.49 -1.70 5.38
C ILE A 718 -12.59 -1.09 6.27
N ALA A 719 -13.13 -1.90 7.19
CA ALA A 719 -14.21 -1.48 8.09
C ALA A 719 -13.85 -0.29 9.01
N SER A 720 -12.57 -0.11 9.32
CA SER A 720 -12.06 1.01 10.12
C SER A 720 -10.83 1.64 9.46
N PRO A 721 -11.03 2.52 8.46
CA PRO A 721 -9.91 3.09 7.69
C PRO A 721 -9.02 4.03 8.51
N CYS A 722 -9.60 4.75 9.48
CA CYS A 722 -8.88 5.66 10.37
C CYS A 722 -8.36 4.90 11.60
N ASN A 723 -7.27 4.15 11.40
CA ASN A 723 -6.63 3.29 12.39
C ASN A 723 -5.11 3.51 12.36
N ILE A 724 -4.46 3.49 13.52
CA ILE A 724 -3.00 3.59 13.67
C ILE A 724 -2.20 2.50 12.91
N LEU A 725 -2.84 1.38 12.57
CA LEU A 725 -2.25 0.32 11.74
C LEU A 725 -2.36 0.59 10.23
N ASN A 726 -3.22 1.53 9.82
CA ASN A 726 -3.51 1.88 8.42
C ASN A 726 -3.02 3.30 8.10
N ILE A 727 -1.70 3.49 8.19
CA ILE A 727 -1.03 4.76 7.94
C ILE A 727 -0.27 4.67 6.62
N ALA A 728 -0.32 5.72 5.80
CA ALA A 728 0.46 5.80 4.57
C ALA A 728 1.96 5.69 4.87
N GLY A 729 2.72 4.98 4.03
CA GLY A 729 4.14 4.76 4.32
C GLY A 729 4.99 6.02 4.24
N LEU A 730 4.62 6.98 3.37
CA LEU A 730 5.21 8.32 3.36
C LEU A 730 4.99 9.04 4.70
N GLN A 731 3.81 8.90 5.30
CA GLN A 731 3.50 9.49 6.61
C GLN A 731 4.38 8.87 7.71
N LEU A 732 4.52 7.54 7.75
CA LEU A 732 5.41 6.85 8.68
C LEU A 732 6.86 7.31 8.56
N ARG A 733 7.36 7.43 7.32
CA ARG A 733 8.73 7.87 7.04
C ARG A 733 8.96 9.31 7.48
N LEU A 734 8.09 10.23 7.08
CA LEU A 734 8.18 11.64 7.43
C LEU A 734 8.08 11.86 8.94
N SER A 735 7.19 11.17 9.64
CA SER A 735 7.10 11.28 11.11
C SER A 735 8.39 10.85 11.79
N ALA A 736 9.09 9.82 11.29
CA ALA A 736 10.38 9.41 11.82
C ALA A 736 11.51 10.43 11.51
N MET A 737 11.56 11.00 10.29
CA MET A 737 12.57 11.99 9.89
C MET A 737 12.40 13.35 10.57
N LEU A 738 11.16 13.74 10.82
CA LEU A 738 10.81 15.02 11.45
C LEU A 738 10.73 14.91 12.97
N ASN A 739 10.86 13.71 13.54
CA ASN A 739 10.70 13.43 14.96
C ASN A 739 9.32 13.89 15.50
N ILE A 740 8.26 13.60 14.76
CA ILE A 740 6.88 13.90 15.18
C ILE A 740 6.45 12.83 16.22
N PRO A 741 6.08 13.20 17.46
CA PRO A 741 5.83 12.24 18.53
C PRO A 741 4.67 11.29 18.25
N ASP A 742 3.59 11.81 17.67
CA ASP A 742 2.42 11.04 17.26
C ASP A 742 2.28 11.12 15.74
N VAL A 743 2.42 9.98 15.07
CA VAL A 743 2.30 9.89 13.61
C VAL A 743 0.92 10.36 13.13
N GLU A 744 -0.12 10.23 13.95
CA GLU A 744 -1.47 10.66 13.58
C GLU A 744 -1.69 12.19 13.66
N ASP A 745 -0.72 12.94 14.19
CA ASP A 745 -0.79 14.41 14.20
C ASP A 745 -0.59 15.01 12.80
N MET A 746 0.07 14.27 11.91
CA MET A 746 0.16 14.63 10.49
C MET A 746 -0.91 13.88 9.71
N VAL A 747 -1.74 14.59 8.94
CA VAL A 747 -2.75 13.96 8.07
C VAL A 747 -2.40 14.23 6.62
N ILE A 748 -2.30 13.17 5.81
CA ILE A 748 -2.18 13.27 4.35
C ILE A 748 -3.56 13.07 3.74
N ILE A 749 -4.06 14.09 3.05
CA ILE A 749 -5.33 14.05 2.32
C ILE A 749 -5.00 13.86 0.84
N GLU A 750 -5.44 12.72 0.30
CA GLU A 750 -5.37 12.38 -1.12
C GLU A 750 -6.56 13.01 -1.85
N HIS A 751 -6.31 13.90 -2.80
CA HIS A 751 -7.39 14.58 -3.50
C HIS A 751 -8.15 13.62 -4.41
N LEU A 752 -7.49 12.63 -5.02
CA LEU A 752 -8.14 11.63 -5.87
C LEU A 752 -9.26 10.89 -5.13
N LEU A 753 -9.13 10.67 -3.82
CA LEU A 753 -10.18 10.01 -3.04
C LEU A 753 -11.41 10.92 -2.83
N LEU A 754 -11.24 12.25 -2.88
CA LEU A 754 -12.31 13.24 -2.71
C LEU A 754 -13.18 13.44 -3.95
N ARG A 755 -12.80 12.85 -5.09
CA ARG A 755 -13.54 12.96 -6.33
C ARG A 755 -14.96 12.38 -6.21
N PRO A 756 -15.93 12.89 -6.98
CA PRO A 756 -17.30 12.38 -6.93
C PRO A 756 -17.38 10.96 -7.51
N ARG A 757 -17.71 9.99 -6.65
CA ARG A 757 -17.98 8.59 -7.01
C ARG A 757 -19.47 8.30 -7.16
N ILE A 758 -20.31 9.06 -6.44
CA ILE A 758 -21.76 9.04 -6.63
C ILE A 758 -22.25 10.44 -7.02
N PRO A 759 -23.33 10.52 -7.83
CA PRO A 759 -23.79 11.82 -8.29
C PRO A 759 -24.23 12.76 -7.17
N GLY A 760 -23.95 14.06 -7.33
CA GLY A 760 -24.41 15.09 -6.41
C GLY A 760 -23.50 15.36 -5.21
N GLN A 761 -22.38 14.64 -5.08
CA GLN A 761 -21.30 15.01 -4.15
C GLN A 761 -20.82 16.45 -4.40
N LEU A 762 -20.28 17.12 -3.37
CA LEU A 762 -19.68 18.45 -3.56
C LEU A 762 -18.42 18.34 -4.41
N LEU A 763 -18.12 19.40 -5.17
CA LEU A 763 -16.93 19.43 -6.03
C LEU A 763 -15.86 20.29 -5.37
N LEU A 764 -14.59 19.87 -5.48
CA LEU A 764 -13.47 20.72 -5.05
C LEU A 764 -13.46 22.02 -5.88
N PRO A 765 -13.15 23.17 -5.25
CA PRO A 765 -12.96 24.40 -6.00
C PRO A 765 -11.68 24.33 -6.83
N ILE A 766 -11.70 24.95 -8.00
CA ILE A 766 -10.51 25.20 -8.81
C ILE A 766 -9.96 26.59 -8.46
N CYS A 767 -8.65 26.70 -8.27
CA CYS A 767 -8.01 27.97 -7.89
C CYS A 767 -8.03 28.95 -9.05
N LEU A 768 -8.83 30.00 -8.97
CA LEU A 768 -8.66 31.22 -9.77
C LEU A 768 -8.68 32.40 -8.81
N ASP A 769 -7.50 32.85 -8.38
CA ASP A 769 -7.38 34.25 -7.97
C ASP A 769 -7.67 35.10 -9.21
N ASP A 770 -8.37 36.23 -9.06
CA ASP A 770 -8.77 37.13 -10.17
C ASP A 770 -7.58 37.69 -10.99
N GLY A 771 -6.33 37.45 -10.54
CA GLY A 771 -5.07 37.83 -11.20
C GLY A 771 -4.16 36.68 -11.63
N CYS A 772 -4.59 35.41 -11.51
CA CYS A 772 -3.77 34.26 -11.89
C CYS A 772 -3.95 33.94 -13.39
N HIS A 773 -2.98 34.34 -14.21
CA HIS A 773 -2.96 34.09 -15.66
C HIS A 773 -2.30 32.76 -16.06
N THR A 774 -2.03 31.86 -15.12
CA THR A 774 -1.63 30.49 -15.47
C THR A 774 -2.88 29.69 -15.80
N CYS A 775 -3.22 29.69 -17.08
CA CYS A 775 -4.12 28.70 -17.65
C CYS A 775 -3.64 27.27 -17.29
N TYR A 776 -4.55 26.29 -17.31
CA TYR A 776 -4.28 24.84 -17.46
C TYR A 776 -4.30 23.89 -16.25
N ASP A 777 -5.13 24.09 -15.21
CA ASP A 777 -5.44 22.92 -14.37
C ASP A 777 -6.88 22.87 -13.85
N ASN A 778 -7.77 22.48 -14.77
CA ASN A 778 -9.19 22.22 -14.52
C ASN A 778 -9.43 20.95 -13.65
N ASP A 779 -8.36 20.22 -13.30
CA ASP A 779 -8.40 19.00 -12.48
C ASP A 779 -7.79 19.23 -11.08
N PRO A 780 -8.61 19.41 -10.03
CA PRO A 780 -8.15 19.56 -8.66
C PRO A 780 -7.90 18.22 -7.93
N TYR A 781 -8.09 17.08 -8.60
CA TYR A 781 -8.05 15.74 -7.99
C TYR A 781 -6.77 14.98 -8.31
N SER A 782 -6.32 14.99 -9.57
CA SER A 782 -5.21 14.13 -9.98
C SER A 782 -3.86 14.56 -9.44
N PHE A 783 -3.14 13.60 -8.88
CA PHE A 783 -1.78 13.70 -8.37
C PHE A 783 -1.56 14.88 -7.40
N ARG A 784 -2.50 15.12 -6.49
CA ARG A 784 -2.49 16.22 -5.52
C ARG A 784 -2.69 15.71 -4.10
N LEU A 785 -1.80 16.14 -3.21
CA LEU A 785 -1.85 15.82 -1.79
C LEU A 785 -1.94 17.09 -0.96
N THR A 786 -2.72 17.08 0.11
CA THR A 786 -2.65 18.10 1.17
C THR A 786 -2.10 17.49 2.46
N PHE A 787 -0.96 18.00 2.92
CA PHE A 787 -0.34 17.70 4.21
C PHE A 787 -0.86 18.67 5.26
N VAL A 788 -1.64 18.15 6.19
CA VAL A 788 -2.17 18.87 7.36
C VAL A 788 -1.20 18.68 8.50
N MET A 789 -0.38 19.69 8.76
CA MET A 789 0.67 19.68 9.77
C MET A 789 0.21 20.32 11.09
N PRO A 790 0.64 19.80 12.25
CA PRO A 790 0.17 20.29 13.55
C PRO A 790 0.87 21.59 13.97
N GLY A 791 0.31 22.75 13.60
CA GLY A 791 0.96 24.06 13.78
C GLY A 791 1.04 24.56 15.23
N TRP A 792 0.32 23.95 16.17
CA TRP A 792 0.27 24.38 17.58
C TRP A 792 1.39 23.80 18.46
N HIS A 793 2.08 22.75 18.01
CA HIS A 793 3.19 22.15 18.75
C HIS A 793 4.34 23.14 18.93
N VAL A 794 5.00 23.12 20.09
CA VAL A 794 6.05 24.09 20.46
C VAL A 794 7.19 24.11 19.43
N GLN A 795 7.68 22.94 19.01
CA GLN A 795 8.71 22.84 17.98
C GLN A 795 8.24 23.42 16.64
N ASN A 796 6.97 23.21 16.31
CA ASN A 796 6.36 23.67 15.06
C ASN A 796 6.07 25.17 15.08
N LYS A 797 6.26 25.88 16.20
CA LYS A 797 6.24 27.35 16.23
C LYS A 797 7.57 27.96 15.77
N LYS A 798 8.66 27.17 15.69
CA LYS A 798 9.96 27.63 15.19
C LYS A 798 9.95 27.66 13.65
N ILE A 799 10.19 28.82 13.04
CA ILE A 799 10.12 28.98 11.58
C ILE A 799 11.18 28.14 10.84
N GLU A 800 12.38 28.00 11.41
CA GLU A 800 13.45 27.19 10.82
C GLU A 800 13.06 25.70 10.76
N TYR A 801 12.35 25.21 11.78
CA TYR A 801 11.83 23.84 11.77
C TYR A 801 10.78 23.64 10.68
N ARG A 802 9.89 24.62 10.47
CA ARG A 802 8.92 24.54 9.38
C ARG A 802 9.59 24.50 8.01
N ARG A 803 10.61 25.32 7.77
CA ARG A 803 11.37 25.29 6.51
C ARG A 803 12.04 23.94 6.29
N TYR A 804 12.69 23.38 7.31
CA TYR A 804 13.27 22.03 7.27
C TYR A 804 12.19 20.98 6.96
N ALA A 805 11.06 21.01 7.67
CA ALA A 805 9.97 20.06 7.49
C ALA A 805 9.35 20.16 6.10
N GLU A 806 9.09 21.37 5.61
CA GLU A 806 8.54 21.61 4.27
C GLU A 806 9.49 21.13 3.16
N ASN A 807 10.79 21.40 3.29
CA ASN A 807 11.79 20.89 2.35
C ASN A 807 11.86 19.36 2.38
N THR A 808 11.85 18.76 3.58
CA THR A 808 11.86 17.31 3.74
C THR A 808 10.61 16.68 3.10
N ILE A 809 9.42 17.24 3.35
CA ILE A 809 8.18 16.78 2.72
C ILE A 809 8.28 16.85 1.20
N ARG A 810 8.79 17.95 0.64
CA ARG A 810 8.94 18.11 -0.82
C ARG A 810 9.94 17.12 -1.43
N LEU A 811 11.05 16.84 -0.74
CA LEU A 811 12.07 15.89 -1.20
C LEU A 811 11.61 14.43 -1.13
N GLU A 812 10.81 14.10 -0.12
CA GLU A 812 10.30 12.74 0.11
C GLU A 812 9.00 12.44 -0.64
N THR A 813 8.26 13.48 -1.06
CA THR A 813 7.06 13.30 -1.90
C THR A 813 7.45 12.87 -3.31
N PRO A 814 6.83 11.82 -3.88
CA PRO A 814 7.06 11.42 -5.27
C PRO A 814 6.91 12.58 -6.25
N SER A 815 7.80 12.69 -7.23
CA SER A 815 7.90 13.86 -8.12
C SER A 815 6.67 14.13 -9.00
N HIS A 816 5.82 13.12 -9.21
CA HIS A 816 4.58 13.26 -9.98
C HIS A 816 3.42 13.79 -9.12
N LEU A 817 3.55 13.77 -7.78
CA LEU A 817 2.54 14.27 -6.85
C LEU A 817 2.86 15.72 -6.45
N LEU A 818 1.83 16.55 -6.39
CA LEU A 818 1.92 17.95 -5.96
C LEU A 818 1.53 18.08 -4.48
N PRO A 819 2.49 18.33 -3.56
CA PRO A 819 2.20 18.50 -2.15
C PRO A 819 1.81 19.95 -1.82
N LYS A 820 0.62 20.15 -1.23
CA LYS A 820 0.21 21.36 -0.53
C LYS A 820 0.43 21.18 0.97
N ILE A 821 1.22 22.02 1.60
CA ILE A 821 1.56 21.91 3.03
C ILE A 821 0.82 23.00 3.80
N CYS A 822 0.03 22.61 4.81
CA CYS A 822 -0.78 23.50 5.63
C CYS A 822 -0.41 23.30 7.10
N TRP A 823 0.11 24.33 7.77
CA TRP A 823 0.31 24.31 9.22
C TRP A 823 -0.94 24.80 9.93
N VAL A 824 -1.62 23.92 10.66
CA VAL A 824 -2.98 24.18 11.12
C VAL A 824 -3.02 24.37 12.64
N ALA A 825 -3.80 25.35 13.11
CA ALA A 825 -4.01 25.56 14.54
C ALA A 825 -4.96 24.51 15.15
N ASN A 826 -4.80 24.25 16.45
CA ASN A 826 -5.75 23.44 17.21
C ASN A 826 -6.12 24.12 18.53
N GLU A 827 -6.48 25.40 18.44
CA GLU A 827 -6.79 26.25 19.59
C GLU A 827 -8.28 26.64 19.60
N ALA A 828 -8.76 27.07 20.78
CA ALA A 828 -10.08 27.64 20.93
C ALA A 828 -10.13 29.01 20.25
N CYS A 829 -10.81 29.06 19.10
CA CYS A 829 -11.20 30.27 18.36
C CYS A 829 -10.11 31.34 18.20
N PRO A 830 -9.21 31.21 17.21
CA PRO A 830 -8.16 32.21 16.96
C PRO A 830 -8.75 33.54 16.44
N GLY A 831 -8.26 34.69 16.93
CA GLY A 831 -8.62 36.03 16.41
C GLY A 831 -8.22 37.23 17.29
N THR A 832 -8.41 38.45 16.77
CA THR A 832 -8.10 39.77 17.40
C THR A 832 -9.16 40.22 18.42
N LEU A 833 -9.66 39.29 19.25
CA LEU A 833 -10.80 39.55 20.12
C LEU A 833 -10.51 40.56 21.24
N LEU A 834 -9.25 40.66 21.67
CA LEU A 834 -8.85 41.42 22.85
C LEU A 834 -9.28 42.89 22.75
N CYS A 835 -8.94 43.58 21.65
CA CYS A 835 -9.28 44.99 21.47
C CYS A 835 -10.79 45.22 21.41
N ASP A 836 -11.50 44.42 20.61
CA ASP A 836 -12.95 44.58 20.40
C ASP A 836 -13.73 44.35 21.71
N LEU A 837 -13.35 43.32 22.49
CA LEU A 837 -13.99 43.04 23.77
C LEU A 837 -13.59 44.07 24.84
N THR A 838 -12.34 44.57 24.83
CA THR A 838 -11.93 45.65 25.73
C THR A 838 -12.74 46.92 25.47
N ASP A 839 -12.94 47.31 24.20
CA ASP A 839 -13.76 48.47 23.85
C ASP A 839 -15.25 48.26 24.15
N LEU A 840 -15.79 47.04 23.95
CA LEU A 840 -17.16 46.69 24.34
C LEU A 840 -17.36 46.85 25.85
N LEU A 841 -16.46 46.28 26.66
CA LEU A 841 -16.50 46.38 28.11
C LEU A 841 -16.29 47.82 28.57
N TRP A 842 -15.41 48.58 27.90
CA TRP A 842 -15.15 49.98 28.22
C TRP A 842 -16.41 50.85 28.07
N ASN A 843 -17.08 50.72 26.91
CA ASN A 843 -18.28 51.48 26.57
C ASN A 843 -19.52 51.03 27.36
N ALA A 844 -19.51 49.83 27.95
CA ALA A 844 -20.57 49.33 28.80
C ALA A 844 -20.56 49.92 30.22
N GLN A 845 -19.51 50.65 30.62
CA GLN A 845 -19.41 51.25 31.96
C GLN A 845 -20.33 52.48 32.13
N ASN A 846 -20.84 52.71 33.34
CA ASN A 846 -21.65 53.90 33.65
C ASN A 846 -21.27 54.54 35.01
N PRO A 847 -20.75 55.79 35.03
CA PRO A 847 -20.39 56.62 33.87
C PRO A 847 -19.15 56.07 33.15
N VAL A 848 -19.05 56.31 31.84
CA VAL A 848 -17.86 55.92 31.04
C VAL A 848 -16.65 56.76 31.51
N PRO A 849 -15.56 56.14 31.98
CA PRO A 849 -14.39 56.87 32.47
C PRO A 849 -13.56 57.46 31.31
N ALA A 850 -12.75 58.49 31.59
CA ALA A 850 -11.78 59.01 30.64
C ALA A 850 -10.67 57.96 30.40
N LYS A 851 -10.32 57.71 29.13
CA LYS A 851 -9.30 56.72 28.76
C LYS A 851 -7.92 57.18 29.23
N THR A 852 -7.36 56.51 30.23
CA THR A 852 -5.99 56.71 30.72
C THR A 852 -5.23 55.39 30.58
N GLY A 853 -3.92 55.44 30.36
CA GLY A 853 -3.13 54.22 30.13
C GLY A 853 -3.21 53.19 31.27
N VAL A 854 -3.43 53.63 32.52
CA VAL A 854 -3.57 52.73 33.68
C VAL A 854 -4.92 52.00 33.67
N LEU A 855 -6.02 52.74 33.47
CA LEU A 855 -7.36 52.14 33.42
C LEU A 855 -7.55 51.27 32.18
N GLU A 856 -6.99 51.67 31.06
CA GLU A 856 -6.99 50.88 29.82
C GLU A 856 -6.22 49.56 29.99
N HIS A 857 -5.07 49.60 30.68
CA HIS A 857 -4.32 48.40 31.02
C HIS A 857 -5.10 47.47 31.97
N GLU A 858 -5.75 48.00 33.01
CA GLU A 858 -6.57 47.19 33.92
C GLU A 858 -7.76 46.53 33.21
N MET A 859 -8.45 47.27 32.34
CA MET A 859 -9.56 46.71 31.54
C MET A 859 -9.05 45.62 30.59
N CYS A 860 -7.89 45.84 29.95
CA CYS A 860 -7.25 44.86 29.10
C CYS A 860 -6.95 43.55 29.86
N LEU A 861 -6.39 43.62 31.08
CA LEU A 861 -6.14 42.43 31.91
C LEU A 861 -7.44 41.67 32.25
N ARG A 862 -8.52 42.39 32.58
CA ARG A 862 -9.84 41.77 32.82
C ARG A 862 -10.40 41.12 31.55
N THR A 863 -10.23 41.77 30.40
CA THR A 863 -10.60 41.21 29.10
C THR A 863 -9.83 39.92 28.80
N VAL A 864 -8.51 39.89 29.04
CA VAL A 864 -7.69 38.68 28.87
C VAL A 864 -8.22 37.53 29.74
N ALA A 865 -8.55 37.80 31.00
CA ALA A 865 -9.11 36.79 31.90
C ALA A 865 -10.47 36.24 31.41
N ILE A 866 -11.35 37.11 30.92
CA ILE A 866 -12.63 36.72 30.32
C ILE A 866 -12.42 35.83 29.09
N ILE A 867 -11.54 36.23 28.18
CA ILE A 867 -11.24 35.46 26.96
C ILE A 867 -10.65 34.10 27.33
N ALA A 868 -9.72 34.07 28.29
CA ALA A 868 -9.10 32.83 28.76
C ALA A 868 -10.15 31.87 29.35
N ALA A 869 -11.01 32.36 30.25
CA ALA A 869 -12.07 31.55 30.86
C ALA A 869 -13.07 31.03 29.81
N MET A 870 -13.47 31.86 28.85
CA MET A 870 -14.34 31.43 27.74
C MET A 870 -13.66 30.37 26.88
N ASN A 871 -12.40 30.58 26.50
CA ASN A 871 -11.65 29.64 25.66
C ASN A 871 -11.39 28.30 26.34
N GLU A 872 -11.14 28.29 27.65
CA GLU A 872 -10.99 27.07 28.45
C GLU A 872 -12.33 26.32 28.53
N ALA A 873 -13.40 26.97 28.98
CA ALA A 873 -14.70 26.31 29.12
C ALA A 873 -15.28 25.86 27.76
N TYR A 874 -15.09 26.65 26.69
CA TYR A 874 -15.49 26.27 25.34
C TYR A 874 -14.67 25.09 24.80
N ARG A 875 -13.36 25.05 25.07
CA ARG A 875 -12.49 23.91 24.74
C ARG A 875 -12.98 22.64 25.41
N ASP A 876 -13.21 22.68 26.71
CA ASP A 876 -13.63 21.50 27.48
C ASP A 876 -14.96 20.97 26.96
N LYS A 877 -15.92 21.87 26.69
CA LYS A 877 -17.22 21.48 26.13
C LYS A 877 -17.09 20.92 24.71
N MET A 878 -16.24 21.50 23.87
CA MET A 878 -15.96 20.96 22.53
C MET A 878 -15.32 19.57 22.64
N GLN A 879 -14.34 19.36 23.51
CA GLN A 879 -13.69 18.06 23.72
C GLN A 879 -14.68 17.00 24.20
N GLU A 880 -15.53 17.33 25.19
CA GLU A 880 -16.62 16.46 25.66
C GLU A 880 -17.55 16.05 24.50
N LYS A 881 -17.82 16.98 23.58
CA LYS A 881 -18.66 16.75 22.39
C LYS A 881 -17.88 16.16 21.19
N GLY A 882 -16.64 15.72 21.41
CA GLY A 882 -15.76 15.19 20.37
C GLY A 882 -15.50 16.18 19.23
N HIS A 883 -15.26 17.44 19.55
CA HIS A 883 -14.98 18.57 18.65
C HIS A 883 -16.10 18.94 17.66
N SER A 884 -17.37 18.61 17.94
CA SER A 884 -18.49 19.14 17.14
C SER A 884 -18.85 20.57 17.56
N PRO A 885 -19.19 21.50 16.62
CA PRO A 885 -19.59 22.86 16.96
C PRO A 885 -20.70 22.92 18.01
N LEU A 886 -20.63 23.90 18.91
CA LEU A 886 -21.68 24.13 19.91
C LEU A 886 -22.91 24.78 19.28
N VAL A 887 -24.11 24.40 19.74
CA VAL A 887 -25.34 25.14 19.40
C VAL A 887 -25.47 26.38 20.30
N GLN A 888 -26.35 27.31 19.93
CA GLN A 888 -26.59 28.55 20.68
C GLN A 888 -26.74 28.30 22.19
N ALA A 889 -27.64 27.40 22.59
CA ALA A 889 -27.91 27.10 24.00
C ALA A 889 -26.70 26.54 24.76
N GLU A 890 -25.83 25.78 24.08
CA GLU A 890 -24.62 25.21 24.68
C GLU A 890 -23.55 26.28 24.90
N ALA A 891 -23.30 27.13 23.88
CA ALA A 891 -22.35 28.23 23.99
C ALA A 891 -22.79 29.27 25.03
N GLU A 892 -24.09 29.49 25.14
CA GLU A 892 -24.72 30.29 26.18
C GLU A 892 -24.49 29.74 27.59
N ALA A 893 -24.69 28.43 27.79
CA ALA A 893 -24.42 27.79 29.07
C ALA A 893 -22.93 27.85 29.46
N VAL A 894 -22.02 27.74 28.49
CA VAL A 894 -20.57 27.92 28.69
C VAL A 894 -20.26 29.34 29.17
N TYR A 895 -20.84 30.37 28.54
CA TYR A 895 -20.69 31.75 28.98
C TYR A 895 -21.24 31.96 30.40
N ASP A 896 -22.44 31.46 30.67
CA ASP A 896 -23.13 31.67 31.94
C ASP A 896 -22.34 31.07 33.11
N ALA A 897 -21.67 29.93 32.90
CA ALA A 897 -20.83 29.29 33.89
C ALA A 897 -19.46 29.96 34.08
N ALA A 898 -18.77 30.30 32.99
CA ALA A 898 -17.35 30.69 33.04
C ALA A 898 -17.12 32.22 32.99
N VAL A 899 -17.96 32.96 32.26
CA VAL A 899 -17.72 34.38 31.93
C VAL A 899 -18.62 35.32 32.71
N ALA A 900 -19.89 34.96 32.92
CA ALA A 900 -20.86 35.82 33.62
C ALA A 900 -20.36 36.32 35.00
N PRO A 901 -19.71 35.48 35.84
CA PRO A 901 -19.15 35.92 37.12
C PRO A 901 -18.03 36.96 36.95
N LEU A 902 -17.20 36.83 35.91
CA LEU A 902 -16.07 37.73 35.64
C LEU A 902 -16.54 39.11 35.17
N VAL A 903 -17.59 39.15 34.33
CA VAL A 903 -18.22 40.41 33.89
C VAL A 903 -18.92 41.09 35.07
N ALA A 904 -19.63 40.34 35.91
CA ALA A 904 -20.30 40.86 37.10
C ALA A 904 -19.32 41.42 38.16
N ALA A 905 -18.05 40.98 38.15
CA ALA A 905 -17.00 41.49 39.03
C ALA A 905 -16.46 42.87 38.60
N ILE A 906 -16.89 43.41 37.46
CA ILE A 906 -16.55 44.77 37.00
C ILE A 906 -17.64 45.73 37.51
N SER A 907 -17.41 46.31 38.69
CA SER A 907 -18.41 47.12 39.42
C SER A 907 -18.93 48.35 38.66
N THR A 908 -18.22 48.81 37.63
CA THR A 908 -18.61 49.95 36.78
C THR A 908 -19.56 49.56 35.65
N ILE A 909 -19.73 48.27 35.34
CA ILE A 909 -20.68 47.77 34.34
C ILE A 909 -22.03 47.48 35.03
N PRO A 910 -23.14 48.12 34.62
CA PRO A 910 -24.45 47.88 35.21
C PRO A 910 -25.06 46.57 34.71
N ALA A 911 -25.92 45.94 35.52
CA ALA A 911 -26.61 44.69 35.17
C ALA A 911 -27.41 44.76 33.86
N SER A 912 -27.88 45.96 33.45
CA SER A 912 -28.56 46.17 32.18
C SER A 912 -27.68 45.93 30.94
N ALA A 913 -26.36 46.03 31.07
CA ALA A 913 -25.41 45.80 29.97
C ALA A 913 -25.02 44.31 29.80
N HIS A 914 -25.23 43.47 30.81
CA HIS A 914 -24.76 42.07 30.82
C HIS A 914 -25.33 41.24 29.66
N ALA A 915 -26.61 41.43 29.30
CA ALA A 915 -27.24 40.69 28.22
C ALA A 915 -26.64 41.00 26.84
N GLY A 916 -26.25 42.25 26.61
CA GLY A 916 -25.57 42.68 25.39
C GLY A 916 -24.17 42.08 25.28
N ILE A 917 -23.41 42.08 26.38
CA ILE A 917 -22.07 41.47 26.44
C ILE A 917 -22.17 39.96 26.21
N ARG A 918 -23.11 39.27 26.88
CA ARG A 918 -23.37 37.84 26.68
C ARG A 918 -23.64 37.51 25.22
N THR A 919 -24.55 38.25 24.59
CA THR A 919 -24.92 38.04 23.19
C THR A 919 -23.71 38.21 22.28
N TRP A 920 -22.92 39.26 22.48
CA TRP A 920 -21.74 39.53 21.66
C TRP A 920 -20.67 38.45 21.82
N VAL A 921 -20.34 38.06 23.07
CA VAL A 921 -19.34 37.03 23.36
C VAL A 921 -19.79 35.69 22.79
N VAL A 922 -21.02 35.25 23.06
CA VAL A 922 -21.54 33.97 22.53
C VAL A 922 -21.51 33.96 20.99
N ASN A 923 -21.97 35.03 20.34
CA ASN A 923 -22.01 35.12 18.88
C ASN A 923 -20.61 35.09 18.26
N TYR A 924 -19.59 35.66 18.92
CA TYR A 924 -18.22 35.59 18.41
C TYR A 924 -17.73 34.15 18.29
N TRP A 925 -17.91 33.33 19.34
CA TRP A 925 -17.48 31.93 19.33
C TRP A 925 -18.32 31.05 18.41
N LEU A 926 -19.63 31.32 18.28
CA LEU A 926 -20.49 30.58 17.35
C LEU A 926 -20.17 30.86 15.88
N ASN A 927 -19.78 32.11 15.56
CA ASN A 927 -19.49 32.51 14.19
C ASN A 927 -18.04 32.27 13.77
N ASN A 928 -17.13 31.99 14.71
CA ASN A 928 -15.74 31.68 14.40
C ASN A 928 -15.60 30.21 13.98
N SER A 929 -15.51 29.95 12.67
CA SER A 929 -15.38 28.58 12.16
C SER A 929 -13.97 27.98 12.34
N ALA A 930 -12.97 28.75 12.76
CA ALA A 930 -11.58 28.29 12.88
C ALA A 930 -11.28 27.57 14.22
N CYS A 931 -12.23 27.53 15.16
CA CYS A 931 -12.03 26.87 16.45
C CYS A 931 -11.79 25.36 16.26
N PHE A 932 -10.69 24.83 16.83
CA PHE A 932 -10.27 23.43 16.71
C PHE A 932 -10.31 22.87 15.29
N ILE A 933 -9.96 23.70 14.29
CA ILE A 933 -10.07 23.35 12.88
C ILE A 933 -9.31 22.06 12.54
N TYR A 934 -8.14 21.82 13.15
CA TYR A 934 -7.39 20.57 12.99
C TYR A 934 -8.21 19.36 13.47
N SER A 935 -8.66 19.34 14.73
CA SER A 935 -9.41 18.20 15.29
C SER A 935 -10.72 17.95 14.54
N ARG A 936 -11.39 19.02 14.10
CA ARG A 936 -12.61 18.93 13.27
C ARG A 936 -12.33 18.32 11.91
N LEU A 937 -11.26 18.74 11.24
CA LEU A 937 -10.84 18.17 9.96
C LEU A 937 -10.46 16.69 10.11
N LYS A 938 -9.66 16.32 11.13
CA LYS A 938 -9.30 14.92 11.40
C LYS A 938 -10.56 14.07 11.63
N LYS A 939 -11.52 14.56 12.42
CA LYS A 939 -12.82 13.89 12.63
C LYS A 939 -13.62 13.74 11.34
N ALA A 940 -13.72 14.79 10.54
CA ALA A 940 -14.47 14.78 9.28
C ALA A 940 -13.82 13.84 8.26
N TRP A 941 -12.48 13.83 8.17
CA TRP A 941 -11.71 12.90 7.35
C TRP A 941 -12.03 11.45 7.72
N CYS A 942 -11.94 11.11 9.02
CA CYS A 942 -12.22 9.75 9.49
C CYS A 942 -13.68 9.34 9.31
N ALA A 943 -14.64 10.24 9.57
CA ALA A 943 -16.06 9.98 9.37
C ALA A 943 -16.37 9.73 7.89
N TRP A 944 -15.83 10.54 6.99
CA TRP A 944 -16.01 10.36 5.55
C TRP A 944 -15.38 9.06 5.05
N LEU A 945 -14.18 8.70 5.50
CA LEU A 945 -13.55 7.43 5.13
C LEU A 945 -14.42 6.22 5.50
N VAL A 946 -15.02 6.22 6.69
CA VAL A 946 -15.92 5.14 7.15
C VAL A 946 -17.14 5.01 6.24
N GLU A 947 -17.76 6.12 5.85
CA GLU A 947 -18.91 6.09 4.95
C GLU A 947 -18.51 5.74 3.51
N ASN A 948 -17.34 6.19 3.04
CA ASN A 948 -16.81 5.86 1.72
C ASN A 948 -16.48 4.36 1.60
N ALA A 949 -16.03 3.71 2.68
CA ALA A 949 -15.76 2.28 2.74
C ALA A 949 -17.02 1.41 2.53
N LYS A 950 -18.22 1.97 2.74
CA LYS A 950 -19.49 1.24 2.54
C LYS A 950 -19.88 1.12 1.06
N LEU A 951 -19.31 1.94 0.18
CA LEU A 951 -19.59 1.88 -1.26
C LEU A 951 -19.28 0.50 -1.83
N GLN A 952 -20.22 -0.05 -2.58
CA GLN A 952 -20.11 -1.36 -3.21
C GLN A 952 -19.87 -1.22 -4.71
N PRO A 953 -19.31 -2.25 -5.38
CA PRO A 953 -19.10 -2.23 -6.84
C PRO A 953 -20.37 -1.91 -7.64
N LYS A 954 -21.55 -2.32 -7.15
CA LYS A 954 -22.85 -2.03 -7.77
C LYS A 954 -23.17 -0.52 -7.86
N ASP A 955 -22.61 0.28 -6.95
CA ASP A 955 -22.93 1.71 -6.83
C ASP A 955 -22.33 2.53 -7.98
N ALA A 956 -21.37 1.95 -8.72
CA ALA A 956 -20.76 2.50 -9.92
C ALA A 956 -21.70 2.48 -11.15
N TYR A 957 -22.77 1.67 -11.12
CA TYR A 957 -23.60 1.36 -12.30
C TYR A 957 -24.97 2.04 -12.32
N LEU A 958 -25.16 3.18 -11.64
CA LEU A 958 -26.46 3.87 -11.62
C LEU A 958 -26.95 4.23 -13.03
N GLU A 959 -26.07 4.74 -13.88
CA GLU A 959 -26.41 5.09 -15.26
C GLU A 959 -26.86 3.86 -16.07
N LYS A 960 -26.15 2.73 -15.96
CA LYS A 960 -26.54 1.48 -16.63
C LYS A 960 -27.87 0.94 -16.10
N ARG A 961 -28.16 1.07 -14.80
CA ARG A 961 -29.46 0.73 -14.20
C ARG A 961 -30.59 1.61 -14.75
N LEU A 962 -30.35 2.91 -14.89
CA LEU A 962 -31.30 3.84 -15.50
C LEU A 962 -31.55 3.50 -16.98
N ARG A 963 -30.48 3.31 -17.77
CA ARG A 963 -30.58 2.91 -19.18
C ARG A 963 -31.40 1.64 -19.34
N ARG A 964 -31.17 0.65 -18.48
CA ARG A 964 -31.92 -0.61 -18.49
C ARG A 964 -33.38 -0.43 -18.11
N LEU A 965 -33.66 0.33 -17.06
CA LEU A 965 -35.03 0.68 -16.65
C LEU A 965 -35.80 1.27 -17.84
N LEU A 966 -35.20 2.22 -18.56
CA LEU A 966 -35.83 2.85 -19.72
C LEU A 966 -35.98 1.89 -20.91
N THR A 967 -35.04 0.97 -21.13
CA THR A 967 -35.11 -0.03 -22.22
C THR A 967 -36.27 -1.02 -22.02
N LEU A 968 -36.57 -1.37 -20.77
CA LEU A 968 -37.64 -2.33 -20.43
C LEU A 968 -39.04 -1.71 -20.50
N GLN A 969 -39.16 -0.38 -20.59
CA GLN A 969 -40.45 0.28 -20.68
C GLN A 969 -41.12 0.01 -22.04
N PRO A 970 -42.41 -0.38 -22.07
CA PRO A 970 -43.12 -0.67 -23.32
C PRO A 970 -43.09 0.48 -24.33
N ALA A 971 -43.09 1.72 -23.84
CA ALA A 971 -43.03 2.93 -24.65
C ALA A 971 -41.71 3.09 -25.43
N ASN A 972 -40.62 2.50 -24.94
CA ASN A 972 -39.26 2.69 -25.48
C ASN A 972 -38.74 1.50 -26.29
N LYS A 973 -39.54 0.43 -26.46
CA LYS A 973 -39.12 -0.83 -27.10
C LYS A 973 -38.58 -0.67 -28.53
N ASN A 974 -38.98 0.39 -29.24
CA ASN A 974 -38.58 0.69 -30.62
C ASN A 974 -37.75 1.98 -30.74
N VAL A 975 -37.34 2.60 -29.62
CA VAL A 975 -36.54 3.84 -29.65
C VAL A 975 -35.10 3.49 -30.01
N PRO A 976 -34.46 4.19 -30.97
CA PRO A 976 -33.06 3.98 -31.30
C PRO A 976 -32.17 4.15 -30.07
N GLU A 977 -31.21 3.24 -29.89
CA GLU A 977 -30.30 3.21 -28.73
C GLU A 977 -29.59 4.54 -28.48
N LYS A 978 -29.21 5.24 -29.55
CA LYS A 978 -28.59 6.58 -29.50
C LYS A 978 -29.52 7.65 -28.87
N GLU A 979 -30.82 7.58 -29.15
CA GLU A 979 -31.79 8.53 -28.57
C GLU A 979 -32.06 8.21 -27.10
N LEU A 980 -32.12 6.92 -26.76
CA LEU A 980 -32.23 6.46 -25.38
C LEU A 980 -31.02 6.91 -24.55
N CYS A 981 -29.82 6.84 -25.10
CA CYS A 981 -28.61 7.24 -24.39
C CYS A 981 -28.53 8.75 -24.16
N LYS A 982 -28.88 9.58 -25.15
CA LYS A 982 -29.04 11.03 -24.94
C LYS A 982 -30.02 11.35 -23.80
N CYS A 983 -31.11 10.58 -23.72
CA CYS A 983 -32.08 10.75 -22.66
C CYS A 983 -31.52 10.37 -21.28
N VAL A 984 -30.86 9.22 -21.16
CA VAL A 984 -30.20 8.78 -19.91
C VAL A 984 -29.21 9.84 -19.43
N THR A 985 -28.33 10.33 -20.32
CA THR A 985 -27.37 11.39 -20.00
C THR A 985 -28.08 12.66 -19.52
N GLY A 986 -29.18 13.08 -20.17
CA GLY A 986 -29.96 14.26 -19.78
C GLY A 986 -30.60 14.13 -18.40
N ILE A 987 -31.15 12.96 -18.07
CA ILE A 987 -31.72 12.67 -16.73
C ILE A 987 -30.62 12.66 -15.69
N MET A 988 -29.50 11.97 -15.95
CA MET A 988 -28.36 11.92 -15.04
C MET A 988 -27.87 13.33 -14.72
N GLN A 989 -27.65 14.19 -15.72
CA GLN A 989 -27.22 15.58 -15.51
C GLN A 989 -28.22 16.40 -14.68
N GLN A 990 -29.52 16.32 -14.98
CA GLN A 990 -30.57 17.04 -14.25
C GLN A 990 -30.63 16.63 -12.78
N TYR A 991 -30.72 15.32 -12.51
CA TYR A 991 -30.86 14.79 -11.16
C TYR A 991 -29.58 15.02 -10.35
N THR A 992 -28.42 14.79 -10.95
CA THR A 992 -27.11 15.06 -10.32
C THR A 992 -26.99 16.52 -9.88
N HIS A 993 -27.36 17.46 -10.75
CA HIS A 993 -27.32 18.87 -10.42
C HIS A 993 -28.31 19.22 -9.30
N ALA A 994 -29.53 18.71 -9.34
CA ALA A 994 -30.53 18.94 -8.30
C ALA A 994 -30.07 18.42 -6.93
N ILE A 995 -29.50 17.21 -6.89
CA ILE A 995 -28.93 16.62 -5.67
C ILE A 995 -27.76 17.48 -5.17
N HIS A 996 -26.85 17.90 -6.04
CA HIS A 996 -25.73 18.77 -5.67
C HIS A 996 -26.21 20.09 -5.03
N GLN A 997 -27.20 20.76 -5.62
CA GLN A 997 -27.76 21.98 -5.02
C GLN A 997 -28.43 21.71 -3.68
N TRP A 998 -29.17 20.61 -3.56
CA TRP A 998 -29.80 20.22 -2.31
C TRP A 998 -28.76 19.97 -1.21
N VAL A 999 -27.69 19.22 -1.49
CA VAL A 999 -26.58 18.98 -0.55
C VAL A 999 -25.97 20.30 -0.11
N LYS A 1000 -25.63 21.18 -1.07
CA LYS A 1000 -25.02 22.48 -0.80
C LYS A 1000 -25.86 23.37 0.12
N ILE A 1001 -27.19 23.32 0.01
CA ILE A 1001 -28.10 24.12 0.84
C ILE A 1001 -28.29 23.51 2.24
N HIS A 1002 -28.32 22.19 2.38
CA HIS A 1002 -28.80 21.53 3.60
C HIS A 1002 -27.71 20.87 4.46
N TYR A 1003 -26.48 20.65 3.98
CA TYR A 1003 -25.47 19.88 4.71
C TYR A 1003 -25.12 20.48 6.10
N ALA A 1004 -25.19 21.80 6.26
CA ALA A 1004 -24.90 22.47 7.53
C ALA A 1004 -25.95 22.13 8.62
N ALA A 1005 -27.19 21.88 8.23
CA ALA A 1005 -28.28 21.49 9.14
C ALA A 1005 -28.36 19.96 9.36
N GLY A 1006 -27.61 19.17 8.59
CA GLY A 1006 -27.69 17.72 8.54
C GLY A 1006 -28.66 17.24 7.46
N LEU A 1007 -28.15 16.47 6.50
CA LEU A 1007 -28.96 15.87 5.44
C LEU A 1007 -29.94 14.84 6.01
N GLN A 1008 -31.20 14.93 5.56
CA GLN A 1008 -32.28 14.04 5.99
C GLN A 1008 -32.88 13.31 4.80
N LYS A 1009 -32.95 11.97 4.88
CA LYS A 1009 -33.48 11.12 3.82
C LYS A 1009 -34.92 11.51 3.40
N VAL A 1010 -35.78 11.85 4.35
CA VAL A 1010 -37.17 12.28 4.07
C VAL A 1010 -37.21 13.55 3.20
N SER A 1011 -36.33 14.51 3.46
CA SER A 1011 -36.25 15.74 2.65
C SER A 1011 -35.67 15.47 1.27
N PHE A 1012 -34.70 14.55 1.17
CA PHE A 1012 -34.16 14.08 -0.11
C PHE A 1012 -35.24 13.43 -0.98
N ASP A 1013 -36.04 12.53 -0.40
CA ASP A 1013 -37.10 11.81 -1.13
C ASP A 1013 -38.17 12.78 -1.64
N ALA A 1014 -38.55 13.77 -0.84
CA ALA A 1014 -39.48 14.82 -1.25
C ALA A 1014 -38.93 15.65 -2.42
N MET A 1015 -37.63 15.95 -2.42
CA MET A 1015 -36.96 16.69 -3.50
C MET A 1015 -36.91 15.87 -4.80
N ILE A 1016 -36.54 14.58 -4.74
CA ILE A 1016 -36.53 13.70 -5.92
C ILE A 1016 -37.94 13.53 -6.49
N ASN A 1017 -38.95 13.31 -5.66
CA ASN A 1017 -40.34 13.17 -6.12
C ASN A 1017 -40.90 14.44 -6.79
N ALA A 1018 -40.31 15.61 -6.52
CA ALA A 1018 -40.69 16.86 -7.18
C ALA A 1018 -40.02 17.06 -8.56
N LEU A 1019 -39.05 16.21 -8.93
CA LEU A 1019 -38.38 16.28 -10.23
C LEU A 1019 -39.18 15.57 -11.32
N THR A 1020 -39.10 16.12 -12.54
CA THR A 1020 -39.65 15.53 -13.76
C THR A 1020 -38.52 15.31 -14.78
N PRO A 1021 -38.29 14.05 -15.23
CA PRO A 1021 -37.31 13.73 -16.26
C PRO A 1021 -37.52 14.52 -17.56
N THR A 1022 -36.44 14.93 -18.21
CA THR A 1022 -36.46 15.80 -19.41
C THR A 1022 -36.81 15.09 -20.72
N CYS A 1023 -37.10 13.79 -20.72
CA CYS A 1023 -37.43 13.05 -21.95
C CYS A 1023 -38.91 12.66 -22.04
N ALA A 1024 -39.45 12.68 -23.25
CA ALA A 1024 -40.84 12.33 -23.52
C ALA A 1024 -41.11 10.83 -23.35
N GLY A 1025 -42.28 10.47 -22.81
CA GLY A 1025 -42.75 9.08 -22.74
C GLY A 1025 -42.16 8.24 -21.60
N ILE A 1026 -41.48 8.87 -20.64
CA ILE A 1026 -40.86 8.18 -19.50
C ILE A 1026 -41.81 8.11 -18.31
N ASP A 1027 -41.78 6.96 -17.64
CA ASP A 1027 -42.37 6.76 -16.32
C ASP A 1027 -41.54 7.49 -15.24
N THR A 1028 -41.98 8.70 -14.87
CA THR A 1028 -41.36 9.53 -13.84
C THR A 1028 -41.28 8.83 -12.50
N ASP A 1029 -42.32 8.07 -12.11
CA ASP A 1029 -42.38 7.41 -10.80
C ASP A 1029 -41.31 6.30 -10.73
N ALA A 1030 -41.12 5.56 -11.82
CA ALA A 1030 -40.08 4.54 -11.91
C ALA A 1030 -38.66 5.13 -11.82
N VAL A 1031 -38.41 6.26 -12.51
CA VAL A 1031 -37.10 6.94 -12.43
C VAL A 1031 -36.86 7.49 -11.03
N ASN A 1032 -37.84 8.17 -10.43
CA ASN A 1032 -37.74 8.70 -9.08
C ASN A 1032 -37.50 7.59 -8.06
N ALA A 1033 -38.20 6.45 -8.18
CA ALA A 1033 -37.99 5.28 -7.34
C ALA A 1033 -36.56 4.69 -7.47
N LEU A 1034 -35.97 4.69 -8.67
CA LEU A 1034 -34.58 4.26 -8.87
C LEU A 1034 -33.60 5.16 -8.10
N PHE A 1035 -33.73 6.48 -8.19
CA PHE A 1035 -32.88 7.41 -7.44
C PHE A 1035 -33.13 7.30 -5.92
N ILE A 1036 -34.38 7.24 -5.47
CA ILE A 1036 -34.72 7.09 -4.05
C ILE A 1036 -34.14 5.80 -3.46
N SER A 1037 -34.21 4.69 -4.20
CA SER A 1037 -33.65 3.40 -3.77
C SER A 1037 -32.12 3.35 -3.85
N PHE A 1038 -31.52 4.05 -4.81
CA PHE A 1038 -30.06 4.17 -4.89
C PHE A 1038 -29.50 4.93 -3.68
N TYR A 1039 -30.05 6.11 -3.35
CA TYR A 1039 -29.62 6.93 -2.22
C TYR A 1039 -30.26 6.48 -0.90
N ASP A 1040 -29.88 5.30 -0.44
CA ASP A 1040 -30.18 4.81 0.92
C ASP A 1040 -29.57 5.70 2.02
N ASN A 1041 -29.88 5.37 3.29
CA ASN A 1041 -29.40 6.15 4.43
C ASN A 1041 -27.86 6.25 4.49
N ASP A 1042 -27.15 5.19 4.11
CA ASP A 1042 -25.68 5.20 4.06
C ASP A 1042 -25.17 6.19 3.02
N LYS A 1043 -25.77 6.25 1.82
CA LYS A 1043 -25.36 7.24 0.81
C LYS A 1043 -25.75 8.67 1.19
N ILE A 1044 -26.85 8.89 1.89
CA ILE A 1044 -27.16 10.21 2.46
C ILE A 1044 -26.10 10.64 3.48
N GLN A 1045 -25.64 9.70 4.33
CA GLN A 1045 -24.58 9.96 5.30
C GLN A 1045 -23.22 10.18 4.62
N LEU A 1046 -22.94 9.48 3.52
CA LEU A 1046 -21.77 9.73 2.66
C LEU A 1046 -21.78 11.14 2.08
N LEU A 1047 -22.92 11.60 1.52
CA LEU A 1047 -23.07 12.98 1.03
C LEU A 1047 -22.84 14.00 2.15
N GLN A 1048 -23.37 13.75 3.35
CA GLN A 1048 -23.20 14.62 4.51
C GLN A 1048 -21.73 14.74 4.94
N THR A 1049 -21.06 13.60 5.15
CA THR A 1049 -19.68 13.56 5.63
C THR A 1049 -18.70 14.10 4.60
N HIS A 1050 -18.91 13.78 3.31
CA HIS A 1050 -18.14 14.35 2.20
C HIS A 1050 -18.29 15.87 2.13
N ALA A 1051 -19.52 16.39 2.19
CA ALA A 1051 -19.76 17.83 2.12
C ALA A 1051 -19.08 18.60 3.27
N VAL A 1052 -19.17 18.08 4.51
CA VAL A 1052 -18.50 18.66 5.67
C VAL A 1052 -16.98 18.66 5.51
N LEU A 1053 -16.39 17.56 5.02
CA LEU A 1053 -14.96 17.45 4.79
C LEU A 1053 -14.47 18.46 3.74
N ILE A 1054 -15.16 18.55 2.58
CA ILE A 1054 -14.81 19.50 1.51
C ILE A 1054 -14.86 20.95 2.02
N GLN A 1055 -15.88 21.30 2.81
CA GLN A 1055 -16.00 22.63 3.39
C GLN A 1055 -14.85 22.93 4.37
N LEU A 1056 -14.53 22.01 5.28
CA LEU A 1056 -13.42 22.18 6.23
C LEU A 1056 -12.06 22.28 5.52
N LEU A 1057 -11.87 21.52 4.43
CA LEU A 1057 -10.66 21.59 3.62
C LEU A 1057 -10.53 22.95 2.91
N TYR A 1058 -11.65 23.52 2.46
CA TYR A 1058 -11.70 24.86 1.87
C TYR A 1058 -11.39 25.98 2.89
N GLU A 1059 -11.87 25.82 4.13
CA GLU A 1059 -11.61 26.77 5.23
C GLU A 1059 -10.19 26.64 5.81
N LEU A 1060 -9.43 25.62 5.40
CA LEU A 1060 -8.10 25.34 5.92
C LEU A 1060 -7.12 26.45 5.53
N LYS A 1061 -6.58 27.16 6.54
CA LYS A 1061 -5.56 28.18 6.38
C LYS A 1061 -4.30 27.81 7.16
N SER A 1062 -3.15 28.00 6.53
CA SER A 1062 -1.88 27.86 7.23
C SER A 1062 -1.70 29.03 8.21
N ILE A 1063 -1.51 28.73 9.49
CA ILE A 1063 -1.12 29.72 10.50
C ILE A 1063 0.38 29.98 10.41
N TYR A 1064 0.84 31.17 10.78
CA TYR A 1064 2.25 31.51 10.90
C TYR A 1064 2.59 31.92 12.33
N PRO A 1065 3.81 31.63 12.83
CA PRO A 1065 4.25 32.14 14.12
C PRO A 1065 4.21 33.68 14.12
N PRO A 1066 3.85 34.33 15.25
CA PRO A 1066 3.91 35.78 15.35
C PRO A 1066 5.34 36.25 15.05
N ALA A 1067 5.46 37.28 14.21
CA ALA A 1067 6.75 37.87 13.89
C ALA A 1067 7.02 39.04 14.84
N THR A 1068 8.26 39.16 15.31
CA THR A 1068 8.68 40.28 16.16
C THR A 1068 9.38 41.33 15.29
N LEU A 1069 9.00 42.60 15.46
CA LEU A 1069 9.70 43.70 14.83
C LEU A 1069 10.95 43.97 15.66
N HIS A 1070 12.12 43.98 15.03
CA HIS A 1070 13.37 44.21 15.73
C HIS A 1070 13.35 45.65 16.29
N ASP A 1071 13.14 45.78 17.60
CA ASP A 1071 13.50 47.01 18.30
C ASP A 1071 15.01 46.99 18.56
N CYS A 1072 15.62 48.17 18.69
CA CYS A 1072 17.08 48.29 18.73
C CYS A 1072 17.75 47.70 20.00
N GLU A 1073 17.08 46.82 20.76
CA GLU A 1073 17.68 46.03 21.82
C GLU A 1073 18.17 44.67 21.28
N ASP A 1074 19.49 44.52 21.18
CA ASP A 1074 20.12 43.28 20.74
C ASP A 1074 19.76 42.10 21.66
N GLY A 1075 19.07 41.09 21.11
CA GLY A 1075 19.10 39.72 21.64
C GLY A 1075 17.79 39.09 22.15
N ASN A 1076 16.63 39.77 22.08
CA ASN A 1076 15.36 39.23 22.59
C ASN A 1076 14.34 38.77 21.53
N ASP A 1077 14.69 38.86 20.23
CA ASP A 1077 13.77 38.49 19.14
C ASP A 1077 13.79 37.00 18.81
N THR A 1078 12.68 36.33 19.09
CA THR A 1078 12.50 34.90 18.79
C THR A 1078 12.14 34.62 17.32
N ASN A 1079 11.59 35.59 16.59
CA ASN A 1079 11.23 35.46 15.17
C ASN A 1079 11.25 36.83 14.45
N PRO A 1080 12.44 37.40 14.19
CA PRO A 1080 12.55 38.75 13.64
C PRO A 1080 12.02 38.84 12.20
N VAL A 1081 11.23 39.86 11.91
CA VAL A 1081 10.80 40.19 10.53
C VAL A 1081 12.03 40.56 9.71
N ARG A 1082 12.34 39.75 8.68
CA ARG A 1082 13.37 40.06 7.68
C ARG A 1082 12.70 40.48 6.37
N LEU A 1083 12.87 41.75 5.99
CA LEU A 1083 12.39 42.28 4.72
C LEU A 1083 13.05 41.53 3.55
N GLY A 1084 12.25 41.03 2.59
CA GLY A 1084 12.72 40.26 1.43
C GLY A 1084 12.96 38.76 1.68
N ALA A 1085 12.44 38.21 2.78
CA ALA A 1085 12.57 36.78 3.13
C ALA A 1085 11.24 36.14 3.55
N THR A 1086 10.10 36.69 3.10
CA THR A 1086 8.78 36.09 3.40
C THR A 1086 8.34 35.15 2.26
N ALA A 1087 7.35 34.30 2.51
CA ALA A 1087 6.77 33.44 1.47
C ALA A 1087 6.10 34.23 0.32
N LEU A 1088 5.93 35.55 0.47
CA LEU A 1088 5.40 36.47 -0.54
C LEU A 1088 6.51 37.24 -1.30
N GLY A 1089 7.80 36.94 -1.03
CA GLY A 1089 8.92 37.79 -1.43
C GLY A 1089 9.36 38.65 -0.25
#